data_AF-A0A517NAN7-F1
#
_entry.id   AF-A0A517NAN7-F1
#
_cell.length_a   1.000
_cell.length_b   1.000
_cell.length_c   1.000
_cell.angle_alpha   90.00
_cell.angle_beta   90.00
_cell.angle_gamma   90.00
#
_symmetry.space_group_name_H-M   'P 1'
#
loop_
_entity.id
_entity.type
_entity.pdbx_description
1 polymer ?
#
loop_
_entity_poly.entity_id
_entity_poly.type
_entity_poly.pdbx_seq_one_letter_code
_entity_poly.pdbx_strand_id
1 'polypeptide(L)'
;MGQTPNHRSDWAAGLMGKATDRTAMNRIVTARMTAPLACAATALAVALALSSPVSVSAQDSGPTLEQRLSDPVYLTWITSAKVEGCVSCHFRGPTDEELIAGLFVDFARRIEMDRWLTNDKHTIARRRIEPFADQQSEDELMKLMARVKRQQGVAIEALQRNNRPVDLSQIGFTKVPEQWIGESNILSRRICDKLWGSGSVKTEAGYQKFRDQCLTCHGGYQKGDQGFDLSSHDDSQLGIDCLYCHQIGDNQKWVSDHASLTTASEWRMLPPDQKTAAGMRDLVDTSNQAQLCFDCHVGNRSKNMFVTHEMYAAGHPPIPSIELQAFCKEMPQHWQTPSELSSSLKDSAGRDEYFRTNYPGLTQTVDADKIFWNTRKMLVGALVARAQALDLYIESANSHQWADYSLYDCAACHHELASNSDRQRRGFPGAPGRPRENEWPDTLLALALQFYGYAAGTKEPVNEVRANQNQLTGLFADRPFGDPDRVSGVAEQLRRQIAVAIEQVERKPVTERIAKQMLLGLTRTPKQRMLTYDSARQVVWAVQTIADELRSEGSPLDPAIEKQIADLGVASVTGVEAALPSGREQFIYPKALEADLVHRAAFEPDRLVQALTRIRNQLVAQSDQQSTERTVPVALSRVSSESADPTRSDLRRDR
;
A
#
# COMPACT_ATOMS: atom_id res chain seq x y z
N MET A 1 11.55 48.07 -31.83
CA MET A 1 12.24 49.24 -31.22
C MET A 1 11.79 49.29 -29.77
N GLY A 2 12.59 49.21 -28.70
CA GLY A 2 13.99 48.84 -28.47
C GLY A 2 14.01 48.00 -27.16
N GLN A 3 14.81 46.92 -27.05
CA GLN A 3 16.18 46.87 -26.52
C GLN A 3 16.34 47.21 -25.02
N THR A 4 16.38 46.13 -24.20
CA THR A 4 17.40 45.73 -23.18
C THR A 4 17.73 46.66 -21.98
N PRO A 5 18.26 46.18 -20.81
CA PRO A 5 19.14 45.00 -20.69
C PRO A 5 19.02 44.05 -19.47
N ASN A 6 19.65 42.89 -19.70
CA ASN A 6 20.13 41.86 -18.77
C ASN A 6 20.99 42.40 -17.63
N HIS A 7 20.89 41.77 -16.46
CA HIS A 7 22.00 41.66 -15.51
C HIS A 7 22.12 40.23 -14.96
N ARG A 8 23.26 39.59 -15.29
CA ARG A 8 23.89 38.47 -14.57
C ARG A 8 25.12 39.02 -13.83
N SER A 9 25.41 38.50 -12.65
CA SER A 9 26.73 38.49 -11.99
C SER A 9 26.64 37.49 -10.82
N ASP A 10 27.26 36.31 -10.89
CA ASP A 10 28.68 36.03 -10.56
C ASP A 10 29.00 36.21 -9.07
N TRP A 11 29.02 35.10 -8.31
CA TRP A 11 29.76 34.97 -7.05
C TRP A 11 30.44 33.59 -7.00
N ALA A 12 31.75 33.55 -7.25
CA ALA A 12 32.64 32.44 -6.94
C ALA A 12 34.07 32.96 -6.68
N ALA A 13 34.75 32.30 -5.73
CA ALA A 13 36.18 32.37 -5.32
C ALA A 13 36.61 33.60 -4.48
N GLY A 14 37.46 33.50 -3.44
CA GLY A 14 38.29 32.45 -2.83
C GLY A 14 38.72 32.93 -1.42
N LEU A 15 39.30 32.14 -0.50
CA LEU A 15 40.69 31.63 -0.44
C LEU A 15 40.78 30.82 0.88
N MET A 16 41.18 29.54 0.88
CA MET A 16 42.54 28.96 0.97
C MET A 16 43.32 29.17 2.28
N GLY A 17 43.76 28.05 2.88
CA GLY A 17 44.88 27.95 3.82
C GLY A 17 44.93 26.63 4.62
N LYS A 18 45.36 25.51 3.99
CA LYS A 18 46.60 24.70 4.26
C LYS A 18 46.56 23.76 5.49
N ALA A 19 46.51 22.43 5.29
CA ALA A 19 47.63 21.45 5.15
C ALA A 19 48.17 20.97 6.51
N THR A 20 48.22 19.67 6.86
CA THR A 20 49.23 18.65 6.45
C THR A 20 48.72 17.23 6.80
N ASP A 21 48.84 16.22 5.91
CA ASP A 21 49.89 15.14 5.87
C ASP A 21 49.68 14.07 6.98
N ARG A 22 49.75 12.73 6.83
CA ARG A 22 50.35 11.82 5.83
C ARG A 22 50.05 10.35 6.26
N THR A 23 49.89 9.41 5.30
CA THR A 23 50.28 7.95 5.35
C THR A 23 49.72 7.00 6.44
N ALA A 24 49.57 5.67 6.29
CA ALA A 24 49.51 4.69 5.19
C ALA A 24 49.33 3.29 5.84
N MET A 25 48.66 2.38 5.10
CA MET A 25 48.91 0.93 4.99
C MET A 25 48.56 -0.10 6.10
N ASN A 26 47.85 -1.13 5.60
CA ASN A 26 47.98 -2.59 5.86
C ASN A 26 47.54 -3.15 7.22
N ARG A 27 47.07 -4.40 7.35
CA ARG A 27 46.52 -5.50 6.52
C ARG A 27 46.09 -6.57 7.57
N ILE A 28 44.93 -7.19 7.36
CA ILE A 28 44.60 -8.63 7.41
C ILE A 28 45.31 -9.54 8.46
N VAL A 29 44.53 -10.38 9.17
CA VAL A 29 44.63 -11.88 9.24
C VAL A 29 44.11 -12.43 10.59
N THR A 30 42.88 -12.95 10.53
CA THR A 30 42.31 -14.24 11.01
C THR A 30 42.84 -15.03 12.22
N ALA A 31 41.83 -15.66 12.89
CA ALA A 31 41.77 -17.08 13.34
C ALA A 31 42.51 -17.44 14.66
N ARG A 32 42.10 -18.40 15.50
CA ARG A 32 41.01 -19.40 15.59
C ARG A 32 41.14 -20.09 16.97
N MET A 33 40.02 -20.63 17.50
CA MET A 33 39.88 -21.90 18.27
C MET A 33 40.64 -22.03 19.62
N THR A 34 40.08 -22.58 20.69
CA THR A 34 39.72 -24.01 20.87
C THR A 34 38.81 -24.24 22.10
N ALA A 35 37.93 -25.24 22.01
CA ALA A 35 37.21 -25.93 23.11
C ALA A 35 38.19 -26.88 23.89
N PRO A 36 37.86 -27.72 24.91
CA PRO A 36 36.63 -28.54 25.05
C PRO A 36 36.13 -29.00 26.47
N LEU A 37 34.90 -29.56 26.47
CA LEU A 37 34.34 -30.77 27.16
C LEU A 37 34.78 -31.20 28.58
N ALA A 38 33.80 -31.50 29.47
CA ALA A 38 33.29 -32.88 29.73
C ALA A 38 32.53 -33.05 31.08
N CYS A 39 31.38 -33.78 31.02
CA CYS A 39 30.83 -34.80 31.95
C CYS A 39 30.51 -34.44 33.43
N ALA A 40 29.52 -34.98 34.15
CA ALA A 40 28.38 -35.89 33.92
C ALA A 40 27.56 -35.99 35.24
N ALA A 41 26.39 -36.64 35.17
CA ALA A 41 25.64 -37.34 36.24
C ALA A 41 24.42 -36.66 36.92
N THR A 42 23.27 -36.94 36.30
CA THR A 42 21.90 -37.22 36.78
C THR A 42 21.66 -37.64 38.25
N ALA A 43 20.60 -37.08 38.86
CA ALA A 43 19.53 -37.84 39.54
C ALA A 43 18.29 -36.98 39.87
N LEU A 44 17.11 -37.62 39.78
CA LEU A 44 15.76 -37.23 40.21
C LEU A 44 14.86 -36.44 39.23
N ALA A 45 14.17 -37.21 38.37
CA ALA A 45 12.99 -36.81 37.63
C ALA A 45 11.78 -37.61 38.13
N VAL A 46 10.79 -36.94 38.75
CA VAL A 46 9.35 -37.23 38.66
C VAL A 46 8.60 -35.94 39.03
N ALA A 47 7.59 -35.60 38.22
CA ALA A 47 6.64 -34.49 38.35
C ALA A 47 7.11 -33.11 37.86
N LEU A 48 7.15 -32.93 36.53
CA LEU A 48 6.86 -31.67 35.81
C LEU A 48 6.78 -31.99 34.30
N ALA A 49 5.76 -32.76 33.94
CA ALA A 49 5.21 -32.75 32.58
C ALA A 49 3.89 -31.99 32.69
N LEU A 50 3.80 -30.85 31.99
CA LEU A 50 2.64 -29.95 31.78
C LEU A 50 3.01 -28.49 32.08
N SER A 51 3.80 -27.91 31.18
CA SER A 51 3.75 -26.51 30.74
C SER A 51 5.06 -26.23 30.02
N SER A 52 5.15 -26.62 28.75
CA SER A 52 6.15 -25.99 27.89
C SER A 52 5.73 -24.53 27.77
N PRO A 53 6.50 -23.55 28.28
CA PRO A 53 6.22 -22.17 27.94
C PRO A 53 6.35 -22.08 26.42
N VAL A 54 5.29 -21.63 25.76
CA VAL A 54 5.33 -21.24 24.36
C VAL A 54 6.51 -20.30 24.22
N SER A 55 7.58 -20.79 23.59
CA SER A 55 8.77 -20.00 23.33
C SER A 55 8.39 -18.96 22.29
N VAL A 56 7.95 -17.79 22.76
CA VAL A 56 7.85 -16.58 21.97
C VAL A 56 9.26 -16.30 21.47
N SER A 57 9.47 -16.56 20.17
CA SER A 57 10.68 -16.19 19.44
C SER A 57 11.05 -14.75 19.80
N ALA A 58 12.33 -14.53 20.14
CA ALA A 58 12.92 -13.22 20.33
C ALA A 58 12.84 -12.41 19.02
N GLN A 59 11.72 -11.72 18.82
CA GLN A 59 11.49 -10.73 17.78
C GLN A 59 11.12 -9.43 18.48
N ASP A 60 11.92 -8.38 18.26
CA ASP A 60 11.79 -6.99 18.73
C ASP A 60 10.84 -6.79 19.93
N SER A 61 11.39 -6.64 21.13
CA SER A 61 10.62 -6.10 22.25
C SER A 61 10.13 -4.71 21.84
N GLY A 62 8.87 -4.58 21.45
CA GLY A 62 8.25 -3.32 21.06
C GLY A 62 8.45 -2.21 22.11
N PRO A 63 7.99 -0.98 21.83
CA PRO A 63 8.23 0.16 22.71
C PRO A 63 7.89 -0.14 24.18
N THR A 64 8.74 0.32 25.10
CA THR A 64 8.50 0.23 26.55
C THR A 64 7.23 0.99 26.93
N LEU A 65 6.69 0.75 28.13
CA LEU A 65 5.53 1.49 28.62
C LEU A 65 5.83 3.00 28.67
N GLU A 66 7.02 3.37 29.10
CA GLU A 66 7.50 4.75 29.18
C GLU A 66 7.66 5.38 27.79
N GLN A 67 8.15 4.62 26.79
CA GLN A 67 8.19 5.06 25.39
C GLN A 67 6.79 5.29 24.84
N ARG A 68 5.82 4.40 25.12
CA ARG A 68 4.41 4.60 24.71
C ARG A 68 3.79 5.81 25.40
N LEU A 69 4.01 5.98 26.70
CA LEU A 69 3.57 7.16 27.46
C LEU A 69 4.25 8.45 26.99
N SER A 70 5.31 8.37 26.18
CA SER A 70 5.98 9.50 25.55
C SER A 70 5.51 9.76 24.10
N ASP A 71 4.66 8.90 23.52
CA ASP A 71 4.11 9.04 22.17
C ASP A 71 2.76 9.80 22.18
N PRO A 72 2.66 10.96 21.50
CA PRO A 72 1.42 11.74 21.48
C PRO A 72 0.22 11.03 20.84
N VAL A 73 0.43 10.19 19.82
CA VAL A 73 -0.68 9.47 19.17
C VAL A 73 -1.22 8.42 20.12
N TYR A 74 -0.35 7.63 20.75
CA TYR A 74 -0.76 6.66 21.76
C TYR A 74 -1.61 7.33 22.85
N LEU A 75 -1.17 8.46 23.39
CA LEU A 75 -1.90 9.19 24.43
C LEU A 75 -3.28 9.70 23.97
N THR A 76 -3.40 10.17 22.72
CA THR A 76 -4.71 10.56 22.18
C THR A 76 -5.65 9.38 21.97
N TRP A 77 -5.13 8.18 21.71
CA TRP A 77 -5.95 7.00 21.46
C TRP A 77 -6.39 6.34 22.75
N ILE A 78 -5.50 6.20 23.73
CA ILE A 78 -5.84 5.54 25.01
C ILE A 78 -6.87 6.32 25.83
N THR A 79 -7.09 7.59 25.49
CA THR A 79 -8.10 8.47 26.11
C THR A 79 -9.33 8.67 25.24
N SER A 80 -9.35 8.12 24.03
CA SER A 80 -10.50 8.14 23.15
C SER A 80 -11.40 6.95 23.47
N ALA A 81 -12.61 7.23 23.97
CA ALA A 81 -13.61 6.21 24.27
C ALA A 81 -13.95 5.31 23.07
N LYS A 82 -13.80 5.82 21.83
CA LYS A 82 -14.05 5.06 20.60
C LYS A 82 -13.06 3.90 20.42
N VAL A 83 -11.78 4.11 20.73
CA VAL A 83 -10.73 3.12 20.46
C VAL A 83 -10.12 2.52 21.72
N GLU A 84 -10.58 2.93 22.91
CA GLU A 84 -10.08 2.43 24.20
C GLU A 84 -10.16 0.90 24.30
N GLY A 85 -11.26 0.30 23.83
CA GLY A 85 -11.41 -1.16 23.81
C GLY A 85 -10.34 -1.86 22.96
N CYS A 86 -10.05 -1.31 21.77
CA CYS A 86 -8.97 -1.80 20.91
C CYS A 86 -7.61 -1.62 21.58
N VAL A 87 -7.39 -0.47 22.23
CA VAL A 87 -6.13 -0.17 22.91
C VAL A 87 -5.85 -1.16 24.04
N SER A 88 -6.86 -1.50 24.82
CA SER A 88 -6.75 -2.42 25.95
C SER A 88 -6.17 -3.77 25.50
N CYS A 89 -6.77 -4.40 24.49
CA CYS A 89 -6.32 -5.71 24.03
C CYS A 89 -5.05 -5.67 23.18
N HIS A 90 -4.92 -4.71 22.25
CA HIS A 90 -3.81 -4.71 21.29
C HIS A 90 -2.51 -4.08 21.82
N PHE A 91 -2.56 -3.24 22.86
CA PHE A 91 -1.37 -2.60 23.45
C PHE A 91 -1.10 -3.03 24.88
N ARG A 92 -2.12 -2.94 25.76
CA ARG A 92 -1.95 -3.29 27.18
C ARG A 92 -1.93 -4.79 27.39
N GLY A 93 -2.63 -5.53 26.52
CA GLY A 93 -2.85 -6.97 26.51
C GLY A 93 -3.27 -7.55 27.87
N PRO A 94 -3.29 -8.88 28.03
CA PRO A 94 -3.69 -9.48 29.30
C PRO A 94 -2.72 -9.13 30.43
N THR A 95 -3.25 -9.04 31.63
CA THR A 95 -2.56 -9.04 32.92
C THR A 95 -1.92 -10.40 33.20
N ASP A 96 -0.96 -10.44 34.14
CA ASP A 96 -0.34 -11.69 34.58
C ASP A 96 -1.37 -12.68 35.14
N GLU A 97 -2.42 -12.18 35.78
CA GLU A 97 -3.55 -12.98 36.29
C GLU A 97 -4.37 -13.61 35.15
N GLU A 98 -4.62 -12.88 34.06
CA GLU A 98 -5.29 -13.41 32.86
C GLU A 98 -4.42 -14.42 32.11
N LEU A 99 -3.10 -14.22 32.09
CA LEU A 99 -2.14 -15.19 31.55
C LEU A 99 -2.10 -16.48 32.38
N ILE A 100 -2.07 -16.37 33.71
CA ILE A 100 -2.09 -17.50 34.65
C ILE A 100 -3.43 -18.25 34.58
N ALA A 101 -4.53 -17.55 34.36
CA ALA A 101 -5.86 -18.14 34.16
C ALA A 101 -6.02 -18.85 32.80
N GLY A 102 -5.02 -18.83 31.93
CA GLY A 102 -5.08 -19.48 30.63
C GLY A 102 -6.04 -18.81 29.65
N LEU A 103 -6.35 -17.53 29.87
CA LEU A 103 -7.29 -16.74 29.04
C LEU A 103 -6.63 -16.16 27.79
N PHE A 104 -5.39 -16.55 27.49
CA PHE A 104 -4.66 -16.08 26.32
C PHE A 104 -4.89 -16.97 25.11
N VAL A 105 -4.98 -16.32 23.96
CA VAL A 105 -5.15 -16.91 22.64
C VAL A 105 -3.90 -16.64 21.83
N ASP A 106 -3.43 -17.63 21.06
CA ASP A 106 -2.15 -17.63 20.30
C ASP A 106 -1.94 -16.48 19.29
N PHE A 107 -2.89 -15.55 19.21
CA PHE A 107 -3.12 -14.63 18.09
C PHE A 107 -2.97 -13.14 18.42
N ALA A 108 -2.78 -12.75 19.69
CA ALA A 108 -2.62 -11.32 20.04
C ALA A 108 -1.13 -10.94 20.08
N ARG A 109 -0.63 -10.27 19.03
CA ARG A 109 0.78 -9.82 18.94
C ARG A 109 0.88 -8.30 19.02
N ARG A 110 1.38 -7.80 20.16
CA ARG A 110 1.43 -6.36 20.51
C ARG A 110 2.38 -5.54 19.61
N ILE A 111 3.48 -6.14 19.18
CA ILE A 111 4.56 -5.48 18.43
C ILE A 111 4.06 -4.98 17.06
N GLU A 112 3.16 -5.73 16.42
CA GLU A 112 2.59 -5.37 15.12
C GLU A 112 1.79 -4.06 15.22
N MET A 113 0.97 -3.94 16.26
CA MET A 113 0.16 -2.75 16.47
C MET A 113 0.99 -1.52 16.88
N ASP A 114 2.06 -1.72 17.67
CA ASP A 114 3.01 -0.65 17.99
C ASP A 114 3.65 -0.04 16.74
N ARG A 115 3.90 -0.83 15.69
CA ARG A 115 4.50 -0.31 14.44
C ARG A 115 3.59 0.69 13.74
N TRP A 116 2.30 0.39 13.63
CA TRP A 116 1.30 1.33 13.10
C TRP A 116 1.22 2.59 13.96
N LEU A 117 1.15 2.40 15.28
CA LEU A 117 1.01 3.47 16.24
C LEU A 117 2.26 4.31 16.49
N THR A 118 3.42 3.97 15.93
CA THR A 118 4.64 4.78 16.08
C THR A 118 5.10 5.34 14.76
N ASN A 119 4.84 4.63 13.66
CA ASN A 119 5.43 4.93 12.37
C ASN A 119 4.43 5.36 11.30
N ASP A 120 3.13 5.08 11.44
CA ASP A 120 2.22 5.35 10.33
C ASP A 120 1.76 6.81 10.25
N LYS A 121 1.83 7.40 9.06
CA LYS A 121 1.45 8.80 8.80
C LYS A 121 -0.06 9.06 8.81
N HIS A 122 -0.90 8.07 8.53
CA HIS A 122 -2.36 8.18 8.58
C HIS A 122 -2.84 8.50 9.99
N THR A 123 -2.14 8.02 11.02
CA THR A 123 -2.48 8.28 12.44
C THR A 123 -2.43 9.76 12.83
N ILE A 124 -1.78 10.61 12.02
CA ILE A 124 -1.68 12.06 12.20
C ILE A 124 -2.19 12.86 10.99
N ALA A 125 -2.86 12.21 10.03
CA ALA A 125 -3.25 12.82 8.76
C ALA A 125 -4.16 14.04 8.94
N ARG A 126 -5.14 13.97 9.85
CA ARG A 126 -6.04 15.10 10.16
C ARG A 126 -5.25 16.26 10.74
N ARG A 127 -4.38 15.99 11.71
CA ARG A 127 -3.62 17.05 12.38
C ARG A 127 -2.78 17.86 11.38
N ARG A 128 -2.24 17.20 10.36
CA ARG A 128 -1.42 17.83 9.30
C ARG A 128 -2.20 18.70 8.33
N ILE A 129 -3.50 18.49 8.19
CA ILE A 129 -4.33 19.24 7.22
C ILE A 129 -5.35 20.16 7.89
N GLU A 130 -5.37 20.20 9.21
CA GLU A 130 -6.25 21.07 9.97
C GLU A 130 -6.00 22.54 9.56
N PRO A 131 -7.04 23.33 9.18
CA PRO A 131 -6.89 24.53 8.38
C PRO A 131 -6.62 25.76 9.25
N PHE A 132 -5.44 25.81 9.86
CA PHE A 132 -4.99 26.93 10.68
C PHE A 132 -4.26 28.00 9.87
N ALA A 133 -4.32 29.25 10.32
CA ALA A 133 -3.46 30.31 9.81
C ALA A 133 -2.05 30.18 10.38
N ASP A 134 -1.06 30.74 9.69
CA ASP A 134 0.36 30.71 10.07
C ASP A 134 0.58 31.18 11.52
N GLN A 135 -0.05 32.30 11.90
CA GLN A 135 0.05 32.89 13.24
C GLN A 135 -0.57 32.00 14.34
N GLN A 136 -1.35 30.98 13.99
CA GLN A 136 -1.97 30.06 14.93
C GLN A 136 -1.10 28.82 15.19
N SER A 137 -0.06 28.57 14.40
CA SER A 137 0.70 27.31 14.43
C SER A 137 1.34 27.04 15.80
N GLU A 138 1.95 28.06 16.41
CA GLU A 138 2.56 27.96 17.75
C GLU A 138 1.52 27.71 18.84
N ASP A 139 0.41 28.47 18.83
CA ASP A 139 -0.70 28.31 19.77
C ASP A 139 -1.31 26.91 19.65
N GLU A 140 -1.49 26.41 18.43
CA GLU A 140 -2.01 25.08 18.16
C GLU A 140 -1.06 23.98 18.65
N LEU A 141 0.25 24.15 18.46
CA LEU A 141 1.24 23.24 19.02
C LEU A 141 1.18 23.22 20.56
N MET A 142 1.09 24.40 21.18
CA MET A 142 0.98 24.55 22.63
C MET A 142 -0.28 23.88 23.19
N LYS A 143 -1.44 24.07 22.56
CA LYS A 143 -2.69 23.38 22.93
C LYS A 143 -2.55 21.88 22.84
N LEU A 144 -2.00 21.37 21.73
CA LEU A 144 -1.75 19.94 21.55
C LEU A 144 -0.84 19.39 22.64
N MET A 145 0.27 20.06 22.95
CA MET A 145 1.19 19.66 24.01
C MET A 145 0.52 19.67 25.38
N ALA A 146 -0.27 20.70 25.70
CA ALA A 146 -1.01 20.78 26.96
C ALA A 146 -2.03 19.65 27.10
N ARG A 147 -2.76 19.33 26.03
CA ARG A 147 -3.70 18.20 25.97
C ARG A 147 -2.99 16.87 26.18
N VAL A 148 -1.94 16.60 25.42
CA VAL A 148 -1.20 15.33 25.47
C VAL A 148 -0.54 15.16 26.85
N LYS A 149 0.01 16.22 27.45
CA LYS A 149 0.52 16.20 28.84
C LYS A 149 -0.57 15.86 29.86
N ARG A 150 -1.77 16.42 29.70
CA ARG A 150 -2.91 16.10 30.57
C ARG A 150 -3.31 14.63 30.45
N GLN A 151 -3.39 14.11 29.22
CA GLN A 151 -3.69 12.70 28.95
C GLN A 151 -2.62 11.77 29.55
N GLN A 152 -1.34 12.15 29.47
CA GLN A 152 -0.23 11.43 30.10
C GLN A 152 -0.39 11.36 31.62
N GLY A 153 -0.72 12.48 32.27
CA GLY A 153 -0.98 12.51 33.71
C GLY A 153 -2.09 11.54 34.12
N VAL A 154 -3.24 11.60 33.43
CA VAL A 154 -4.37 10.69 33.66
C VAL A 154 -3.96 9.22 33.48
N ALA A 155 -3.18 8.91 32.46
CA ALA A 155 -2.71 7.55 32.20
C ALA A 155 -1.74 7.04 33.30
N ILE A 156 -0.82 7.89 33.75
CA ILE A 156 0.11 7.57 34.85
C ILE A 156 -0.67 7.33 36.15
N GLU A 157 -1.62 8.20 36.50
CA GLU A 157 -2.46 8.03 37.69
C GLU A 157 -3.28 6.74 37.63
N ALA A 158 -3.80 6.37 36.45
CA ALA A 158 -4.50 5.11 36.27
C ALA A 158 -3.58 3.89 36.43
N LEU A 159 -2.34 3.95 35.93
CA LEU A 159 -1.36 2.86 36.09
C LEU A 159 -0.93 2.70 37.55
N GLN A 160 -0.65 3.82 38.24
CA GLN A 160 -0.28 3.82 39.65
C GLN A 160 -1.40 3.27 40.55
N ARG A 161 -2.66 3.65 40.30
CA ARG A 161 -3.83 3.09 41.02
C ARG A 161 -3.96 1.57 40.86
N ASN A 162 -3.46 1.02 39.76
CA ASN A 162 -3.46 -0.42 39.48
C ASN A 162 -2.13 -1.10 39.86
N ASN A 163 -1.32 -0.48 40.73
CA ASN A 163 -0.02 -0.99 41.19
C ASN A 163 0.97 -1.34 40.06
N ARG A 164 0.85 -0.69 38.89
CA ARG A 164 1.79 -0.85 37.79
C ARG A 164 2.92 0.17 37.92
N PRO A 165 4.17 -0.26 38.18
CA PRO A 165 5.29 0.66 38.30
C PRO A 165 5.56 1.34 36.95
N VAL A 166 5.92 2.62 37.01
CA VAL A 166 6.24 3.46 35.85
C VAL A 166 7.49 4.26 36.21
N ASP A 167 8.53 4.18 35.40
CA ASP A 167 9.73 5.00 35.59
C ASP A 167 9.52 6.41 35.02
N LEU A 168 9.09 7.34 35.88
CA LEU A 168 8.85 8.74 35.50
C LEU A 168 10.09 9.42 34.91
N SER A 169 11.30 8.94 35.22
CA SER A 169 12.54 9.53 34.68
C SER A 169 12.76 9.21 33.19
N GLN A 170 12.11 8.16 32.69
CA GLN A 170 12.14 7.75 31.29
C GLN A 170 10.92 8.24 30.50
N ILE A 171 9.99 8.93 31.16
CA ILE A 171 8.85 9.56 30.50
C ILE A 171 9.23 10.99 30.14
N GLY A 172 9.15 11.29 28.86
CA GLY A 172 9.41 12.64 28.38
C GLY A 172 8.95 12.82 26.95
N PHE A 173 8.28 13.94 26.70
CA PHE A 173 8.09 14.39 25.32
C PHE A 173 9.44 14.91 24.83
N THR A 174 10.15 14.08 24.07
CA THR A 174 11.38 14.53 23.39
C THR A 174 11.07 15.65 22.40
N LYS A 175 9.87 15.63 21.78
CA LYS A 175 9.11 16.74 21.16
C LYS A 175 7.76 16.20 20.63
N VAL A 176 6.66 16.98 20.70
CA VAL A 176 5.64 16.81 19.66
C VAL A 176 6.33 17.30 18.39
N PRO A 177 6.42 16.50 17.33
CA PRO A 177 7.25 16.88 16.22
C PRO A 177 6.70 18.18 15.62
N GLU A 178 7.49 19.26 15.64
CA GLU A 178 7.11 20.57 15.05
C GLU A 178 6.63 20.36 13.61
N GLN A 179 7.19 19.35 12.94
CA GLN A 179 6.76 18.86 11.64
C GLN A 179 5.30 18.33 11.55
N TRP A 180 4.52 18.24 12.63
CA TRP A 180 3.10 17.87 12.53
C TRP A 180 2.20 19.06 12.22
N ILE A 181 2.71 20.28 12.42
CA ILE A 181 2.00 21.53 12.17
C ILE A 181 2.90 22.43 11.32
N GLY A 182 2.40 22.98 10.22
CA GLY A 182 3.18 23.93 9.45
C GLY A 182 2.64 24.12 8.05
N GLU A 183 3.52 23.97 7.05
CA GLU A 183 3.22 24.31 5.65
C GLU A 183 1.99 23.58 5.10
N SER A 184 1.74 22.33 5.51
CA SER A 184 0.55 21.57 5.09
C SER A 184 -0.74 22.14 5.67
N ASN A 185 -0.73 22.65 6.91
CA ASN A 185 -1.89 23.31 7.53
C ASN A 185 -2.19 24.64 6.85
N ILE A 186 -1.13 25.43 6.60
CA ILE A 186 -1.23 26.71 5.89
C ILE A 186 -1.78 26.50 4.47
N LEU A 187 -1.28 25.46 3.77
CA LEU A 187 -1.81 25.07 2.46
C LEU A 187 -3.29 24.68 2.55
N SER A 188 -3.67 23.86 3.52
CA SER A 188 -5.05 23.43 3.74
C SER A 188 -5.97 24.62 4.02
N ARG A 189 -5.52 25.59 4.81
CA ARG A 189 -6.25 26.83 5.04
C ARG A 189 -6.40 27.67 3.77
N ARG A 190 -5.34 27.80 2.97
CA ARG A 190 -5.40 28.50 1.67
C ARG A 190 -6.37 27.83 0.69
N ILE A 191 -6.40 26.50 0.66
CA ILE A 191 -7.36 25.72 -0.13
C ILE A 191 -8.78 26.08 0.31
N CYS A 192 -9.08 26.00 1.62
CA CYS A 192 -10.40 26.33 2.15
C CYS A 192 -10.81 27.78 1.86
N ASP A 193 -9.90 28.74 2.03
CA ASP A 193 -10.14 30.15 1.75
C ASP A 193 -10.43 30.40 0.25
N LYS A 194 -9.78 29.66 -0.65
CA LYS A 194 -10.07 29.73 -2.09
C LYS A 194 -11.41 29.09 -2.46
N LEU A 195 -11.77 27.96 -1.85
CA LEU A 195 -13.01 27.25 -2.15
C LEU A 195 -14.25 27.99 -1.60
N TRP A 196 -14.17 28.51 -0.38
CA TRP A 196 -15.36 29.00 0.33
C TRP A 196 -15.26 30.44 0.85
N GLY A 197 -14.18 31.14 0.52
CA GLY A 197 -13.92 32.50 0.99
C GLY A 197 -13.16 32.54 2.31
N SER A 198 -12.41 33.63 2.51
CA SER A 198 -11.50 33.76 3.65
C SER A 198 -12.25 33.77 4.99
N GLY A 199 -11.78 32.93 5.92
CA GLY A 199 -12.35 32.84 7.26
C GLY A 199 -13.59 31.97 7.38
N SER A 200 -14.06 31.36 6.27
CA SER A 200 -15.19 30.43 6.26
C SER A 200 -15.05 29.31 7.30
N VAL A 201 -13.88 28.66 7.36
CA VAL A 201 -13.57 27.57 8.30
C VAL A 201 -13.48 27.97 9.77
N LYS A 202 -13.63 29.27 10.10
CA LYS A 202 -13.75 29.74 11.50
C LYS A 202 -15.17 29.64 12.04
N THR A 203 -16.14 29.34 11.18
CA THR A 203 -17.54 29.12 11.55
C THR A 203 -17.84 27.62 11.58
N GLU A 204 -18.78 27.17 12.40
CA GLU A 204 -19.21 25.76 12.43
C GLU A 204 -19.65 25.28 11.05
N ALA A 205 -20.43 26.10 10.33
CA ALA A 205 -20.91 25.77 8.99
C ALA A 205 -19.77 25.63 7.96
N GLY A 206 -18.76 26.51 8.02
CA GLY A 206 -17.60 26.39 7.13
C GLY A 206 -16.66 25.25 7.52
N TYR A 207 -16.49 25.00 8.81
CA TYR A 207 -15.72 23.85 9.30
C TYR A 207 -16.42 22.53 8.92
N GLN A 208 -17.75 22.48 8.97
CA GLN A 208 -18.51 21.32 8.50
C GLN A 208 -18.22 20.99 7.03
N LYS A 209 -18.06 22.00 6.15
CA LYS A 209 -17.61 21.78 4.77
C LYS A 209 -16.22 21.14 4.71
N PHE A 210 -15.29 21.59 5.57
CA PHE A 210 -13.97 20.97 5.71
C PHE A 210 -14.05 19.52 6.18
N ARG A 211 -14.92 19.21 7.16
CA ARG A 211 -15.18 17.83 7.59
C ARG A 211 -15.66 16.97 6.42
N ASP A 212 -16.71 17.45 5.73
CA ASP A 212 -17.34 16.72 4.64
C ASP A 212 -16.40 16.51 3.45
N GLN A 213 -15.57 17.48 3.09
CA GLN A 213 -14.76 17.44 1.86
C GLN A 213 -13.30 16.99 2.07
N CYS A 214 -12.75 17.11 3.28
CA CYS A 214 -11.33 16.84 3.53
C CYS A 214 -11.13 15.72 4.57
N LEU A 215 -11.93 15.70 5.65
CA LEU A 215 -11.74 14.72 6.72
C LEU A 215 -12.28 13.32 6.39
N THR A 216 -13.03 13.16 5.30
CA THR A 216 -13.39 11.83 4.78
C THR A 216 -12.16 11.01 4.42
N CYS A 217 -11.15 11.63 3.82
CA CYS A 217 -9.88 10.97 3.51
C CYS A 217 -8.82 11.12 4.62
N HIS A 218 -8.81 12.24 5.33
CA HIS A 218 -7.71 12.59 6.24
C HIS A 218 -7.98 12.37 7.73
N GLY A 219 -9.26 12.27 8.14
CA GLY A 219 -9.65 12.25 9.56
C GLY A 219 -10.61 11.15 9.96
N GLY A 220 -10.88 10.20 9.06
CA GLY A 220 -11.75 9.06 9.34
C GLY A 220 -13.22 9.44 9.52
N TYR A 221 -13.61 10.60 8.98
CA TYR A 221 -14.95 11.15 9.12
C TYR A 221 -15.90 10.53 8.08
N GLN A 222 -17.12 10.20 8.50
CA GLN A 222 -18.19 9.78 7.58
C GLN A 222 -19.17 10.92 7.37
N LYS A 223 -19.47 11.25 6.12
CA LYS A 223 -20.40 12.33 5.77
C LYS A 223 -21.80 12.00 6.28
N GLY A 224 -22.41 12.95 6.99
CA GLY A 224 -23.76 12.82 7.55
C GLY A 224 -23.80 12.99 9.07
N ASP A 225 -22.67 12.83 9.74
CA ASP A 225 -22.47 13.09 11.16
C ASP A 225 -22.75 14.58 11.51
N GLN A 226 -23.96 14.85 12.02
CA GLN A 226 -24.41 16.18 12.41
C GLN A 226 -23.78 16.65 13.73
N GLY A 227 -23.78 17.97 13.95
CA GLY A 227 -23.50 18.56 15.27
C GLY A 227 -22.02 18.74 15.61
N PHE A 228 -21.20 19.18 14.66
CA PHE A 228 -19.85 19.61 15.01
C PHE A 228 -19.90 20.86 15.88
N ASP A 229 -19.41 20.72 17.10
CA ASP A 229 -19.17 21.82 18.02
C ASP A 229 -17.68 22.19 17.96
N LEU A 230 -17.39 23.44 17.58
CA LEU A 230 -16.02 23.98 17.58
C LEU A 230 -15.34 23.88 18.95
N SER A 231 -16.11 23.88 20.04
CA SER A 231 -15.59 23.70 21.40
C SER A 231 -14.99 22.30 21.62
N SER A 232 -15.45 21.30 20.87
CA SER A 232 -14.93 19.92 20.90
C SER A 232 -13.75 19.69 19.95
N HIS A 233 -13.32 20.70 19.21
CA HIS A 233 -12.23 20.59 18.24
C HIS A 233 -10.95 20.12 18.91
N ASP A 234 -10.64 20.65 20.08
CA ASP A 234 -9.44 20.27 20.84
C ASP A 234 -9.47 18.83 21.34
N ASP A 235 -10.60 18.11 21.31
CA ASP A 235 -10.69 16.69 21.67
C ASP A 235 -10.69 15.74 20.46
N SER A 236 -10.53 16.31 19.27
CA SER A 236 -10.53 15.55 18.03
C SER A 236 -9.32 14.62 17.88
N GLN A 237 -9.56 13.46 17.28
CA GLN A 237 -8.52 12.51 16.92
C GLN A 237 -7.50 13.12 15.95
N LEU A 238 -6.24 12.69 16.03
CA LEU A 238 -5.14 13.21 15.22
C LEU A 238 -5.15 12.76 13.75
N GLY A 239 -5.87 11.70 13.39
CA GLY A 239 -5.84 11.13 12.04
C GLY A 239 -6.84 9.99 11.87
N ILE A 240 -6.47 8.99 11.08
CA ILE A 240 -7.24 7.75 10.85
C ILE A 240 -7.02 6.78 12.02
N ASP A 241 -8.09 6.29 12.65
CA ASP A 241 -8.02 5.24 13.69
C ASP A 241 -8.28 3.83 13.13
N CYS A 242 -8.16 2.85 14.02
CA CYS A 242 -8.48 1.44 13.78
C CYS A 242 -9.92 1.26 13.30
N LEU A 243 -10.88 1.98 13.89
CA LEU A 243 -12.30 1.80 13.56
C LEU A 243 -12.58 2.21 12.13
N TYR A 244 -11.97 3.28 11.63
CA TYR A 244 -12.16 3.67 10.25
C TYR A 244 -11.86 2.54 9.23
N CYS A 245 -10.82 1.75 9.52
CA CYS A 245 -10.43 0.59 8.69
C CYS A 245 -11.22 -0.69 9.03
N HIS A 246 -11.46 -0.97 10.32
CA HIS A 246 -12.02 -2.25 10.77
C HIS A 246 -13.53 -2.26 10.99
N GLN A 247 -14.17 -1.10 11.13
CA GLN A 247 -15.60 -0.98 11.42
C GLN A 247 -16.41 -0.76 10.12
N ILE A 248 -17.58 -1.38 10.03
CA ILE A 248 -18.62 -1.04 9.04
C ILE A 248 -19.72 -0.25 9.75
N GLY A 249 -19.99 0.97 9.29
CA GLY A 249 -21.01 1.85 9.87
C GLY A 249 -20.88 1.99 11.40
N ASP A 250 -22.00 2.03 12.12
CA ASP A 250 -22.02 2.22 13.56
C ASP A 250 -22.15 0.92 14.37
N ASN A 251 -22.11 -0.25 13.72
CA ASN A 251 -22.37 -1.55 14.37
C ASN A 251 -21.14 -2.07 15.15
N GLN A 252 -21.00 -1.68 16.41
CA GLN A 252 -19.83 -2.04 17.22
C GLN A 252 -19.89 -3.44 17.86
N LYS A 253 -20.85 -4.30 17.50
CA LYS A 253 -21.01 -5.63 18.12
C LYS A 253 -19.75 -6.50 18.01
N TRP A 254 -19.04 -6.41 16.88
CA TRP A 254 -17.80 -7.16 16.71
C TRP A 254 -16.74 -6.80 17.74
N VAL A 255 -16.68 -5.54 18.21
CA VAL A 255 -15.66 -5.09 19.16
C VAL A 255 -15.79 -5.88 20.46
N SER A 256 -17.02 -6.04 20.98
CA SER A 256 -17.25 -6.81 22.20
C SER A 256 -17.02 -8.31 22.01
N ASP A 257 -17.50 -8.88 20.92
CA ASP A 257 -17.41 -10.32 20.67
C ASP A 257 -15.96 -10.77 20.41
N HIS A 258 -15.20 -9.93 19.69
CA HIS A 258 -13.80 -10.12 19.38
C HIS A 258 -12.89 -9.97 20.60
N ALA A 259 -13.14 -8.95 21.43
CA ALA A 259 -12.30 -8.61 22.58
C ALA A 259 -12.54 -9.51 23.80
N SER A 260 -13.68 -10.22 23.83
CA SER A 260 -14.06 -11.08 24.95
C SER A 260 -13.10 -12.27 25.11
N LEU A 261 -12.49 -12.39 26.29
CA LEU A 261 -11.55 -13.46 26.63
C LEU A 261 -12.17 -14.87 26.58
N THR A 262 -13.49 -14.98 26.67
CA THR A 262 -14.20 -16.26 26.63
C THR A 262 -14.64 -16.67 25.23
N THR A 263 -14.86 -15.70 24.33
CA THR A 263 -15.37 -15.96 22.97
C THR A 263 -14.36 -15.65 21.87
N ALA A 264 -13.19 -15.06 22.18
CA ALA A 264 -12.22 -14.64 21.17
C ALA A 264 -11.68 -15.80 20.30
N SER A 265 -11.57 -17.00 20.86
CA SER A 265 -11.17 -18.20 20.10
C SER A 265 -12.26 -18.61 19.10
N GLU A 266 -13.53 -18.61 19.54
CA GLU A 266 -14.68 -18.92 18.68
C GLU A 266 -14.85 -17.85 17.60
N TRP A 267 -14.74 -16.56 17.97
CA TRP A 267 -14.81 -15.42 17.06
C TRP A 267 -13.84 -15.57 15.88
N ARG A 268 -12.59 -15.98 16.14
CA ARG A 268 -11.57 -16.14 15.08
C ARG A 268 -11.96 -17.20 14.06
N MET A 269 -12.60 -18.26 14.52
CA MET A 269 -13.05 -19.38 13.70
C MET A 269 -14.35 -19.07 12.95
N LEU A 270 -15.02 -17.95 13.25
CA LEU A 270 -16.21 -17.55 12.51
C LEU A 270 -15.86 -17.24 11.04
N PRO A 271 -16.75 -17.61 10.11
CA PRO A 271 -16.61 -17.22 8.71
C PRO A 271 -16.74 -15.69 8.54
N PRO A 272 -16.15 -15.12 7.47
CA PRO A 272 -16.11 -13.67 7.28
C PRO A 272 -17.48 -12.98 7.22
N ASP A 273 -18.51 -13.64 6.71
CA ASP A 273 -19.87 -13.14 6.62
C ASP A 273 -20.50 -12.90 8.00
N GLN A 274 -20.25 -13.78 8.97
CA GLN A 274 -20.71 -13.61 10.35
C GLN A 274 -20.00 -12.46 11.05
N LYS A 275 -18.69 -12.29 10.82
CA LYS A 275 -17.90 -11.15 11.33
C LYS A 275 -18.42 -9.83 10.74
N THR A 276 -18.71 -9.83 9.44
CA THR A 276 -19.29 -8.70 8.71
C THR A 276 -20.68 -8.33 9.23
N ALA A 277 -21.54 -9.31 9.51
CA ALA A 277 -22.86 -9.08 10.08
C ALA A 277 -22.80 -8.44 11.49
N ALA A 278 -21.74 -8.71 12.25
CA ALA A 278 -21.46 -8.07 13.53
C ALA A 278 -20.75 -6.70 13.40
N GLY A 279 -20.49 -6.24 12.18
CA GLY A 279 -19.93 -4.92 11.89
C GLY A 279 -18.41 -4.86 11.70
N MET A 280 -17.72 -6.00 11.67
CA MET A 280 -16.28 -6.04 11.34
C MET A 280 -16.08 -6.08 9.83
N ARG A 281 -15.29 -5.16 9.29
CA ARG A 281 -14.91 -5.19 7.87
C ARG A 281 -14.07 -6.43 7.58
N ASP A 282 -14.46 -7.18 6.56
CA ASP A 282 -13.68 -8.30 6.07
C ASP A 282 -12.45 -7.79 5.30
N LEU A 283 -11.39 -7.53 6.06
CA LEU A 283 -10.06 -7.23 5.55
C LEU A 283 -9.22 -8.51 5.38
N VAL A 284 -9.80 -9.70 5.43
CA VAL A 284 -9.12 -10.93 4.97
C VAL A 284 -9.27 -11.04 3.46
N ASP A 285 -10.44 -10.70 2.94
CA ASP A 285 -10.65 -10.50 1.51
C ASP A 285 -9.83 -9.32 0.98
N THR A 286 -9.00 -9.61 -0.01
CA THR A 286 -8.04 -8.68 -0.57
C THR A 286 -8.70 -7.62 -1.44
N SER A 287 -9.84 -7.94 -2.06
CA SER A 287 -10.60 -6.97 -2.84
C SER A 287 -11.25 -5.92 -1.93
N ASN A 288 -11.71 -6.31 -0.75
CA ASN A 288 -12.18 -5.38 0.28
C ASN A 288 -11.04 -4.51 0.84
N GLN A 289 -9.86 -5.08 1.09
CA GLN A 289 -8.67 -4.30 1.48
C GLN A 289 -8.34 -3.25 0.40
N ALA A 290 -8.31 -3.67 -0.86
CA ALA A 290 -8.01 -2.80 -1.99
C ALA A 290 -9.02 -1.65 -2.10
N GLN A 291 -10.31 -1.97 -1.99
CA GLN A 291 -11.40 -0.99 -2.07
C GLN A 291 -11.28 0.06 -0.97
N LEU A 292 -10.95 -0.35 0.27
CA LEU A 292 -10.72 0.59 1.37
C LEU A 292 -9.63 1.62 1.03
N CYS A 293 -8.51 1.18 0.45
CA CYS A 293 -7.44 2.09 0.06
C CYS A 293 -7.86 2.99 -1.11
N PHE A 294 -8.51 2.41 -2.14
CA PHE A 294 -8.86 3.14 -3.36
C PHE A 294 -10.05 4.09 -3.20
N ASP A 295 -10.88 3.94 -2.17
CA ASP A 295 -11.89 4.93 -1.81
C ASP A 295 -11.28 6.34 -1.68
N CYS A 296 -10.08 6.44 -1.08
CA CYS A 296 -9.34 7.70 -0.96
C CYS A 296 -8.34 7.93 -2.10
N HIS A 297 -7.63 6.88 -2.53
CA HIS A 297 -6.47 6.99 -3.44
C HIS A 297 -6.83 6.95 -4.94
N VAL A 298 -8.05 6.55 -5.29
CA VAL A 298 -8.61 6.66 -6.65
C VAL A 298 -9.82 7.59 -6.62
N GLY A 299 -10.68 7.39 -5.62
CA GLY A 299 -11.79 8.27 -5.28
C GLY A 299 -13.12 7.53 -5.22
N ASN A 300 -14.03 8.02 -4.39
CA ASN A 300 -15.38 7.50 -4.23
C ASN A 300 -16.37 8.65 -4.00
N ARG A 301 -17.27 8.93 -4.96
CA ARG A 301 -18.21 10.07 -4.79
C ARG A 301 -19.32 9.74 -3.80
N SER A 302 -19.77 8.48 -3.74
CA SER A 302 -20.79 8.04 -2.78
C SER A 302 -20.38 8.28 -1.32
N LYS A 303 -19.07 8.20 -1.03
CA LYS A 303 -18.47 8.48 0.29
C LYS A 303 -17.92 9.90 0.45
N ASN A 304 -18.09 10.76 -0.55
CA ASN A 304 -17.53 12.12 -0.58
C ASN A 304 -15.99 12.12 -0.44
N MET A 305 -15.34 11.12 -1.05
CA MET A 305 -13.90 10.90 -1.10
C MET A 305 -13.41 11.09 -2.54
N PHE A 306 -13.88 12.13 -3.22
CA PHE A 306 -13.44 12.45 -4.58
C PHE A 306 -12.82 13.84 -4.57
N VAL A 307 -11.52 13.90 -4.88
CA VAL A 307 -10.80 15.18 -4.99
C VAL A 307 -11.09 15.77 -6.37
N THR A 308 -11.86 16.86 -6.36
CA THR A 308 -12.28 17.55 -7.60
C THR A 308 -11.12 18.36 -8.19
N HIS A 309 -11.21 18.70 -9.47
CA HIS A 309 -10.27 19.63 -10.07
C HIS A 309 -10.32 21.02 -9.40
N GLU A 310 -11.47 21.43 -8.87
CA GLU A 310 -11.57 22.66 -8.07
C GLU A 310 -10.65 22.62 -6.85
N MET A 311 -10.58 21.48 -6.14
CA MET A 311 -9.64 21.29 -5.03
C MET A 311 -8.18 21.33 -5.49
N TYR A 312 -7.86 20.70 -6.63
CA TYR A 312 -6.51 20.80 -7.22
C TYR A 312 -6.15 22.26 -7.58
N ALA A 313 -7.07 23.01 -8.21
CA ALA A 313 -6.88 24.42 -8.54
C ALA A 313 -6.76 25.31 -7.28
N ALA A 314 -7.42 24.92 -6.19
CA ALA A 314 -7.29 25.57 -4.89
C ALA A 314 -5.93 25.28 -4.22
N GLY A 315 -5.25 24.20 -4.60
CA GLY A 315 -3.88 23.88 -4.18
C GLY A 315 -3.69 22.49 -3.59
N HIS A 316 -4.71 21.62 -3.61
CA HIS A 316 -4.55 20.23 -3.17
C HIS A 316 -3.46 19.55 -4.01
N PRO A 317 -2.47 18.85 -3.42
CA PRO A 317 -1.47 18.10 -4.18
C PRO A 317 -2.14 17.03 -5.06
N PRO A 318 -1.60 16.72 -6.26
CA PRO A 318 -2.10 15.60 -7.05
C PRO A 318 -2.10 14.31 -6.23
N ILE A 319 -3.16 13.52 -6.31
CA ILE A 319 -3.17 12.18 -5.69
C ILE A 319 -2.20 11.30 -6.50
N PRO A 320 -1.13 10.76 -5.89
CA PRO A 320 -0.18 9.93 -6.62
C PRO A 320 -0.82 8.60 -7.01
N SER A 321 -0.34 8.00 -8.11
CA SER A 321 -0.66 6.61 -8.43
C SER A 321 -0.17 5.68 -7.31
N ILE A 322 -0.92 4.61 -7.06
CA ILE A 322 -0.59 3.67 -5.98
C ILE A 322 -0.59 2.22 -6.49
N GLU A 323 0.35 1.40 -6.04
CA GLU A 323 0.28 -0.06 -6.17
C GLU A 323 -0.01 -0.62 -4.77
N LEU A 324 -1.05 -1.44 -4.65
CA LEU A 324 -1.63 -1.81 -3.37
C LEU A 324 -0.61 -2.42 -2.41
N GLN A 325 0.18 -3.40 -2.87
CA GLN A 325 1.13 -4.08 -1.99
C GLN A 325 2.33 -3.21 -1.61
N ALA A 326 2.87 -2.42 -2.54
CA ALA A 326 3.92 -1.45 -2.28
C ALA A 326 3.47 -0.40 -1.26
N PHE A 327 2.24 0.11 -1.39
CA PHE A 327 1.67 1.03 -0.40
C PHE A 327 1.43 0.35 0.95
N CYS A 328 0.95 -0.89 0.98
CA CYS A 328 0.82 -1.66 2.21
C CYS A 328 2.16 -1.90 2.91
N LYS A 329 3.28 -1.95 2.19
CA LYS A 329 4.64 -2.10 2.77
C LYS A 329 5.14 -0.80 3.41
N GLU A 330 4.76 0.34 2.84
CA GLU A 330 5.13 1.69 3.30
C GLU A 330 4.19 2.22 4.39
N MET A 331 3.08 1.51 4.55
CA MET A 331 2.27 1.49 5.76
C MET A 331 2.93 0.48 6.72
N PRO A 332 3.36 0.84 7.95
CA PRO A 332 3.91 -0.13 8.89
C PRO A 332 2.88 -1.24 9.12
N GLN A 333 3.16 -2.41 8.54
CA GLN A 333 2.24 -3.52 8.56
C GLN A 333 2.00 -3.95 10.02
N HIS A 334 0.75 -3.85 10.46
CA HIS A 334 0.33 -4.20 11.83
C HIS A 334 -0.50 -5.49 11.88
N TRP A 335 -0.31 -6.32 10.85
CA TRP A 335 -0.86 -7.66 10.74
C TRP A 335 0.19 -8.58 10.14
N GLN A 336 0.06 -9.88 10.37
CA GLN A 336 0.85 -10.89 9.67
C GLN A 336 0.27 -11.11 8.27
N THR A 337 1.14 -11.23 7.27
CA THR A 337 0.73 -11.83 5.99
C THR A 337 0.15 -13.22 6.26
N PRO A 338 -0.74 -13.74 5.39
CA PRO A 338 -1.31 -15.07 5.64
C PRO A 338 -0.25 -16.20 5.68
N SER A 339 0.87 -16.06 4.97
CA SER A 339 2.03 -16.98 5.10
C SER A 339 2.69 -16.91 6.49
N GLU A 340 2.95 -15.69 6.98
CA GLU A 340 3.48 -15.47 8.34
C GLU A 340 2.51 -15.97 9.42
N LEU A 341 1.20 -15.78 9.22
CA LEU A 341 0.15 -16.28 10.11
C LEU A 341 0.08 -17.81 10.10
N SER A 342 0.19 -18.45 8.93
CA SER A 342 0.25 -19.91 8.83
C SER A 342 1.45 -20.48 9.58
N SER A 343 2.59 -19.82 9.43
CA SER A 343 3.83 -20.17 10.14
C SER A 343 3.73 -19.95 11.64
N SER A 344 3.08 -18.87 12.08
CA SER A 344 2.93 -18.52 13.49
C SER A 344 1.97 -19.45 14.24
N LEU A 345 1.02 -20.06 13.51
CA LEU A 345 0.03 -20.99 14.03
C LEU A 345 0.41 -22.47 13.83
N LYS A 346 1.66 -22.79 13.49
CA LYS A 346 2.08 -24.16 13.13
C LYS A 346 1.75 -25.24 14.17
N ASP A 347 1.68 -24.86 15.45
CA ASP A 347 1.39 -25.76 16.56
C ASP A 347 -0.09 -25.71 17.01
N SER A 348 -0.92 -24.89 16.35
CA SER A 348 -2.34 -24.69 16.69
C SER A 348 -3.22 -25.72 15.97
N ALA A 349 -4.00 -26.50 16.73
CA ALA A 349 -4.89 -27.53 16.20
C ALA A 349 -5.99 -26.98 15.25
N GLY A 350 -6.33 -25.69 15.36
CA GLY A 350 -7.34 -25.04 14.52
C GLY A 350 -6.79 -24.35 13.27
N ARG A 351 -5.48 -24.42 12.99
CA ARG A 351 -4.84 -23.66 11.89
C ARG A 351 -5.49 -23.92 10.54
N ASP A 352 -5.56 -25.19 10.13
CA ASP A 352 -6.02 -25.53 8.78
C ASP A 352 -7.50 -25.18 8.61
N GLU A 353 -8.29 -25.38 9.67
CA GLU A 353 -9.70 -24.98 9.71
C GLU A 353 -9.87 -23.47 9.62
N TYR A 354 -9.04 -22.69 10.32
CA TYR A 354 -9.04 -21.23 10.23
C TYR A 354 -8.81 -20.77 8.78
N PHE A 355 -7.81 -21.35 8.10
CA PHE A 355 -7.49 -20.99 6.72
C PHE A 355 -8.57 -21.42 5.74
N ARG A 356 -9.18 -22.60 5.92
CA ARG A 356 -10.27 -23.10 5.09
C ARG A 356 -11.51 -22.21 5.20
N THR A 357 -11.80 -21.72 6.40
CA THR A 357 -12.98 -20.91 6.72
C THR A 357 -12.81 -19.44 6.33
N ASN A 358 -11.62 -18.85 6.59
CA ASN A 358 -11.39 -17.43 6.35
C ASN A 358 -10.80 -17.11 4.96
N TYR A 359 -10.25 -18.09 4.23
CA TYR A 359 -9.74 -17.92 2.87
C TYR A 359 -10.40 -18.91 1.90
N PRO A 360 -11.74 -18.85 1.75
CA PRO A 360 -12.48 -19.84 0.98
C PRO A 360 -12.01 -19.93 -0.48
N GLY A 361 -11.78 -21.15 -0.96
CA GLY A 361 -11.33 -21.43 -2.33
C GLY A 361 -9.82 -21.36 -2.57
N LEU A 362 -9.05 -20.70 -1.71
CA LEU A 362 -7.59 -20.57 -1.87
C LEU A 362 -6.84 -21.75 -1.26
N THR A 363 -7.09 -22.01 0.01
CA THR A 363 -6.31 -22.94 0.85
C THR A 363 -6.77 -24.39 0.74
N GLN A 364 -7.80 -24.64 -0.07
CA GLN A 364 -8.31 -25.99 -0.35
C GLN A 364 -7.41 -26.79 -1.31
N THR A 365 -6.64 -26.09 -2.16
CA THR A 365 -5.84 -26.71 -3.23
C THR A 365 -4.34 -26.52 -3.05
N VAL A 366 -3.94 -25.51 -2.28
CA VAL A 366 -2.55 -25.15 -2.02
C VAL A 366 -2.47 -24.71 -0.56
N ASP A 367 -1.50 -25.23 0.18
CA ASP A 367 -1.28 -24.85 1.56
C ASP A 367 -0.98 -23.34 1.67
N ALA A 368 -1.42 -22.70 2.76
CA ALA A 368 -1.32 -21.26 2.92
C ALA A 368 0.12 -20.71 2.87
N ASP A 369 1.11 -21.53 3.26
CA ASP A 369 2.55 -21.23 3.20
C ASP A 369 3.18 -21.42 1.80
N LYS A 370 2.40 -21.87 0.82
CA LYS A 370 2.83 -22.02 -0.58
C LYS A 370 2.16 -21.02 -1.53
N ILE A 371 1.31 -20.15 -0.98
CA ILE A 371 0.62 -19.10 -1.73
C ILE A 371 1.44 -17.80 -1.63
N PHE A 372 1.66 -17.18 -2.79
CA PHE A 372 2.30 -15.88 -2.95
C PHE A 372 1.26 -14.77 -2.77
N TRP A 373 0.95 -14.45 -1.51
CA TRP A 373 -0.10 -13.52 -1.08
C TRP A 373 0.13 -12.07 -1.52
N ASN A 374 1.37 -11.58 -1.49
CA ASN A 374 1.74 -10.23 -1.87
C ASN A 374 1.61 -10.04 -3.38
N THR A 375 2.11 -11.00 -4.17
CA THR A 375 1.91 -11.05 -5.61
C THR A 375 0.42 -11.10 -5.96
N ARG A 376 -0.37 -11.92 -5.26
CA ARG A 376 -1.81 -11.99 -5.47
C ARG A 376 -2.49 -10.66 -5.15
N LYS A 377 -2.13 -10.02 -4.03
CA LYS A 377 -2.66 -8.70 -3.63
C LYS A 377 -2.41 -7.62 -4.66
N MET A 378 -1.22 -7.57 -5.23
CA MET A 378 -0.90 -6.68 -6.33
C MET A 378 -1.85 -6.86 -7.54
N LEU A 379 -2.17 -8.11 -7.92
CA LEU A 379 -3.08 -8.39 -9.05
C LEU A 379 -4.52 -7.99 -8.75
N VAL A 380 -5.02 -8.32 -7.56
CA VAL A 380 -6.36 -7.93 -7.11
C VAL A 380 -6.46 -6.41 -7.04
N GLY A 381 -5.44 -5.73 -6.49
CA GLY A 381 -5.34 -4.29 -6.44
C GLY A 381 -5.46 -3.63 -7.81
N ALA A 382 -4.80 -4.17 -8.85
CA ALA A 382 -4.94 -3.63 -10.20
C ALA A 382 -6.37 -3.74 -10.76
N LEU A 383 -7.08 -4.84 -10.47
CA LEU A 383 -8.47 -5.02 -10.89
C LEU A 383 -9.42 -4.08 -10.13
N VAL A 384 -9.25 -3.94 -8.82
CA VAL A 384 -10.10 -3.06 -8.00
C VAL A 384 -9.84 -1.59 -8.31
N ALA A 385 -8.59 -1.18 -8.58
CA ALA A 385 -8.29 0.18 -9.04
C ALA A 385 -9.04 0.51 -10.34
N ARG A 386 -9.10 -0.43 -11.29
CA ARG A 386 -9.90 -0.27 -12.51
C ARG A 386 -11.40 -0.23 -12.20
N ALA A 387 -11.90 -1.11 -11.32
CA ALA A 387 -13.29 -1.09 -10.92
C ALA A 387 -13.70 0.26 -10.32
N GLN A 388 -12.87 0.83 -9.45
CA GLN A 388 -13.09 2.11 -8.80
C GLN A 388 -13.12 3.26 -9.82
N ALA A 389 -12.23 3.26 -10.82
CA ALA A 389 -12.25 4.25 -11.89
C ALA A 389 -13.54 4.17 -12.74
N LEU A 390 -14.03 2.95 -13.01
CA LEU A 390 -15.30 2.75 -13.72
C LEU A 390 -16.50 3.24 -12.88
N ASP A 391 -16.50 2.95 -11.58
CA ASP A 391 -17.53 3.42 -10.64
C ASP A 391 -17.58 4.96 -10.62
N LEU A 392 -16.42 5.65 -10.64
CA LEU A 392 -16.37 7.11 -10.76
C LEU A 392 -17.02 7.64 -12.04
N TYR A 393 -16.84 6.98 -13.19
CA TYR A 393 -17.53 7.39 -14.43
C TYR A 393 -19.05 7.20 -14.30
N ILE A 394 -19.48 6.05 -13.81
CA ILE A 394 -20.91 5.73 -13.62
C ILE A 394 -21.57 6.74 -12.67
N GLU A 395 -20.94 6.99 -11.52
CA GLU A 395 -21.42 7.95 -10.52
C GLU A 395 -21.46 9.39 -11.08
N SER A 396 -20.45 9.78 -11.86
CA SER A 396 -20.38 11.13 -12.45
C SER A 396 -21.47 11.35 -13.50
N ALA A 397 -21.78 10.33 -14.31
CA ALA A 397 -22.87 10.39 -15.27
C ALA A 397 -24.23 10.47 -14.56
N ASN A 398 -24.49 9.55 -13.61
CA ASN A 398 -25.76 9.46 -12.89
C ASN A 398 -26.06 10.70 -12.04
N SER A 399 -25.03 11.31 -11.45
CA SER A 399 -25.17 12.54 -10.63
C SER A 399 -25.17 13.83 -11.45
N HIS A 400 -25.07 13.75 -12.78
CA HIS A 400 -24.92 14.91 -13.67
C HIS A 400 -23.70 15.80 -13.32
N GLN A 401 -22.65 15.20 -12.75
CA GLN A 401 -21.36 15.83 -12.42
C GLN A 401 -20.26 15.31 -13.35
N TRP A 402 -20.58 15.19 -14.64
CA TRP A 402 -19.66 14.74 -15.68
C TRP A 402 -18.55 15.76 -15.94
N ALA A 403 -17.44 15.29 -16.50
CA ALA A 403 -16.35 16.11 -17.00
C ALA A 403 -15.60 16.97 -15.96
N ASP A 404 -15.60 16.58 -14.68
CA ASP A 404 -14.57 17.08 -13.77
C ASP A 404 -13.19 16.64 -14.29
N TYR A 405 -12.25 17.58 -14.45
CA TYR A 405 -10.92 17.28 -14.99
C TYR A 405 -10.14 16.25 -14.17
N SER A 406 -10.44 16.08 -12.87
CA SER A 406 -9.78 15.07 -12.03
C SER A 406 -10.24 13.64 -12.31
N LEU A 407 -11.27 13.43 -13.13
CA LEU A 407 -11.65 12.11 -13.65
C LEU A 407 -10.65 11.57 -14.69
N TYR A 408 -9.79 12.44 -15.22
CA TYR A 408 -8.89 12.15 -16.34
C TYR A 408 -7.43 12.20 -15.89
N ASP A 409 -6.55 11.58 -16.68
CA ASP A 409 -5.11 11.70 -16.48
C ASP A 409 -4.67 13.16 -16.69
N CYS A 410 -4.33 13.85 -15.61
CA CYS A 410 -3.85 15.24 -15.65
C CYS A 410 -2.64 15.39 -16.60
N ALA A 411 -1.76 14.39 -16.67
CA ALA A 411 -0.62 14.39 -17.58
C ALA A 411 -1.02 14.12 -19.05
N ALA A 412 -2.29 13.80 -19.35
CA ALA A 412 -2.80 13.84 -20.73
C ALA A 412 -2.87 15.27 -21.29
N CYS A 413 -3.16 16.25 -20.44
CA CYS A 413 -3.22 17.67 -20.82
C CYS A 413 -1.94 18.42 -20.47
N HIS A 414 -1.33 18.11 -19.32
CA HIS A 414 -0.13 18.79 -18.81
C HIS A 414 1.19 18.10 -19.20
N HIS A 415 1.11 16.94 -19.86
CA HIS A 415 2.26 16.08 -20.14
C HIS A 415 2.99 15.69 -18.85
N GLU A 416 4.15 15.04 -18.95
CA GLU A 416 5.06 14.85 -17.81
C GLU A 416 5.72 16.19 -17.43
N LEU A 417 5.01 17.33 -17.50
CA LEU A 417 5.56 18.69 -17.29
C LEU A 417 6.81 19.02 -18.15
N ALA A 418 7.03 18.26 -19.23
CA ALA A 418 8.16 18.37 -20.14
C ALA A 418 7.68 18.57 -21.59
N SER A 419 8.41 19.42 -22.33
CA SER A 419 8.21 19.59 -23.77
C SER A 419 9.02 18.57 -24.58
N ASN A 420 8.42 18.00 -25.63
CA ASN A 420 8.96 16.96 -26.51
C ASN A 420 9.20 15.60 -25.84
N SER A 421 8.36 15.20 -24.88
CA SER A 421 8.49 13.90 -24.21
C SER A 421 8.18 12.72 -25.14
N ASP A 422 8.65 11.52 -24.79
CA ASP A 422 8.34 10.28 -25.53
C ASP A 422 6.83 10.01 -25.63
N ARG A 423 6.06 10.41 -24.61
CA ARG A 423 4.59 10.37 -24.62
C ARG A 423 4.00 11.26 -25.72
N GLN A 424 4.56 12.45 -25.94
CA GLN A 424 4.15 13.33 -27.03
C GLN A 424 4.60 12.78 -28.40
N ARG A 425 5.82 12.24 -28.49
CA ARG A 425 6.35 11.64 -29.72
C ARG A 425 5.57 10.40 -30.18
N ARG A 426 5.04 9.60 -29.25
CA ARG A 426 4.14 8.47 -29.57
C ARG A 426 2.91 8.93 -30.37
N GLY A 427 2.45 10.16 -30.15
CA GLY A 427 1.12 10.61 -30.55
C GLY A 427 0.03 10.13 -29.58
N PHE A 428 -1.21 10.51 -29.87
CA PHE A 428 -2.38 10.20 -29.05
C PHE A 428 -3.19 9.07 -29.70
N PRO A 429 -3.72 8.10 -28.93
CA PRO A 429 -4.81 7.26 -29.40
C PRO A 429 -6.01 8.17 -29.70
N GLY A 430 -6.37 8.31 -30.98
CA GLY A 430 -7.45 9.20 -31.42
C GLY A 430 -7.01 10.64 -31.69
N ALA A 431 -7.96 11.57 -31.62
CA ALA A 431 -7.71 12.97 -31.94
C ALA A 431 -6.83 13.67 -30.87
N PRO A 432 -5.89 14.55 -31.26
CA PRO A 432 -5.15 15.37 -30.31
C PRO A 432 -6.06 16.23 -29.43
N GLY A 433 -5.63 16.50 -28.18
CA GLY A 433 -6.38 17.36 -27.25
C GLY A 433 -7.60 16.68 -26.59
N ARG A 434 -7.67 15.35 -26.62
CA ARG A 434 -8.70 14.57 -25.91
C ARG A 434 -8.19 14.18 -24.51
N PRO A 435 -8.88 14.56 -23.42
CA PRO A 435 -8.61 14.02 -22.09
C PRO A 435 -8.70 12.50 -22.11
N ARG A 436 -7.79 11.84 -21.40
CA ARG A 436 -7.67 10.37 -21.41
C ARG A 436 -7.95 9.80 -20.03
N GLU A 437 -8.34 8.54 -20.01
CA GLU A 437 -8.45 7.76 -18.78
C GLU A 437 -7.10 7.75 -18.05
N ASN A 438 -7.13 7.55 -16.73
CA ASN A 438 -5.93 7.29 -15.94
C ASN A 438 -5.23 6.01 -16.45
N GLU A 439 -4.04 6.16 -17.06
CA GLU A 439 -3.30 5.04 -17.69
C GLU A 439 -2.48 4.22 -16.69
N TRP A 440 -2.22 4.74 -15.49
CA TRP A 440 -1.30 4.13 -14.53
C TRP A 440 -1.63 2.68 -14.13
N PRO A 441 -2.90 2.24 -13.95
CA PRO A 441 -3.17 0.86 -13.53
C PRO A 441 -3.08 -0.14 -14.69
N ASP A 442 -3.03 0.32 -15.94
CA ASP A 442 -3.27 -0.50 -17.14
C ASP A 442 -2.23 -1.60 -17.34
N THR A 443 -0.99 -1.31 -16.96
CA THR A 443 0.10 -2.27 -17.12
C THR A 443 -0.08 -3.47 -16.19
N LEU A 444 -0.45 -3.25 -14.93
CA LEU A 444 -0.74 -4.34 -14.00
C LEU A 444 -2.10 -4.97 -14.26
N LEU A 445 -3.08 -4.20 -14.72
CA LEU A 445 -4.38 -4.72 -15.14
C LEU A 445 -4.22 -5.75 -16.25
N ALA A 446 -3.34 -5.52 -17.22
CA ALA A 446 -3.08 -6.51 -18.27
C ALA A 446 -2.51 -7.82 -17.74
N LEU A 447 -1.64 -7.76 -16.72
CA LEU A 447 -1.11 -8.94 -16.04
C LEU A 447 -2.21 -9.64 -15.22
N ALA A 448 -3.02 -8.89 -14.48
CA ALA A 448 -4.14 -9.41 -13.70
C ALA A 448 -5.18 -10.10 -14.60
N LEU A 449 -5.48 -9.52 -15.77
CA LEU A 449 -6.37 -10.14 -16.76
C LEU A 449 -5.77 -11.39 -17.40
N GLN A 450 -4.45 -11.46 -17.58
CA GLN A 450 -3.79 -12.70 -18.00
C GLN A 450 -3.94 -13.80 -16.94
N PHE A 451 -3.77 -13.44 -15.66
CA PHE A 451 -3.99 -14.37 -14.55
C PHE A 451 -5.45 -14.80 -14.43
N TYR A 452 -6.40 -13.88 -14.64
CA TYR A 452 -7.83 -14.18 -14.73
C TYR A 452 -8.12 -15.21 -15.83
N GLY A 453 -7.58 -15.05 -17.04
CA GLY A 453 -7.74 -16.03 -18.10
C GLY A 453 -7.14 -17.40 -17.77
N TYR A 454 -6.01 -17.42 -17.04
CA TYR A 454 -5.45 -18.66 -16.49
C TYR A 454 -6.37 -19.28 -15.42
N ALA A 455 -6.94 -18.47 -14.54
CA ALA A 455 -7.87 -18.92 -13.50
C ALA A 455 -9.15 -19.52 -14.11
N ALA A 456 -9.71 -18.86 -15.12
CA ALA A 456 -10.91 -19.28 -15.85
C ALA A 456 -10.68 -20.45 -16.82
N GLY A 457 -9.43 -20.77 -17.15
CA GLY A 457 -9.09 -21.82 -18.13
C GLY A 457 -9.40 -21.46 -19.59
N THR A 458 -9.82 -20.22 -19.86
CA THR A 458 -10.16 -19.71 -21.20
C THR A 458 -9.74 -18.24 -21.34
N LYS A 459 -9.49 -17.81 -22.58
CA LYS A 459 -9.19 -16.41 -22.91
C LYS A 459 -10.42 -15.61 -23.33
N GLU A 460 -11.58 -16.25 -23.53
CA GLU A 460 -12.78 -15.58 -24.03
C GLU A 460 -13.23 -14.41 -23.14
N PRO A 461 -13.41 -14.58 -21.80
CA PRO A 461 -13.82 -13.47 -20.94
C PRO A 461 -12.78 -12.34 -20.91
N VAL A 462 -11.49 -12.68 -21.04
CA VAL A 462 -10.40 -11.69 -21.09
C VAL A 462 -10.46 -10.88 -22.39
N ASN A 463 -10.78 -11.52 -23.51
CA ASN A 463 -10.92 -10.85 -24.79
C ASN A 463 -12.12 -9.90 -24.79
N GLU A 464 -13.23 -10.27 -24.16
CA GLU A 464 -14.39 -9.39 -24.00
C GLU A 464 -14.06 -8.17 -23.14
N VAL A 465 -13.38 -8.35 -22.01
CA VAL A 465 -12.92 -7.22 -21.17
C VAL A 465 -12.03 -6.28 -21.99
N ARG A 466 -11.07 -6.82 -22.76
CA ARG A 466 -10.19 -6.01 -23.61
C ARG A 466 -10.95 -5.29 -24.72
N ALA A 467 -11.95 -5.93 -25.32
CA ALA A 467 -12.79 -5.30 -26.35
C ALA A 467 -13.55 -4.10 -25.77
N ASN A 468 -14.17 -4.28 -24.59
CA ASN A 468 -14.89 -3.19 -23.94
C ASN A 468 -13.94 -2.10 -23.41
N GLN A 469 -12.72 -2.43 -22.96
CA GLN A 469 -11.69 -1.44 -22.62
C GLN A 469 -11.33 -0.58 -23.84
N ASN A 470 -11.09 -1.22 -24.99
CA ASN A 470 -10.80 -0.51 -26.23
C ASN A 470 -11.99 0.36 -26.67
N GLN A 471 -13.22 -0.13 -26.48
CA GLN A 471 -14.43 0.64 -26.74
C GLN A 471 -14.52 1.88 -25.83
N LEU A 472 -14.28 1.71 -24.53
CA LEU A 472 -14.28 2.81 -23.55
C LEU A 472 -13.25 3.88 -23.93
N THR A 473 -12.02 3.48 -24.24
CA THR A 473 -10.97 4.40 -24.71
C THR A 473 -11.38 5.09 -26.02
N GLY A 474 -12.06 4.37 -26.92
CA GLY A 474 -12.64 4.94 -28.15
C GLY A 474 -13.65 6.05 -27.88
N LEU A 475 -14.50 5.90 -26.86
CA LEU A 475 -15.49 6.92 -26.49
C LEU A 475 -14.83 8.23 -26.02
N PHE A 476 -13.72 8.16 -25.30
CA PHE A 476 -12.96 9.34 -24.90
C PHE A 476 -12.20 9.98 -26.08
N ALA A 477 -11.91 9.20 -27.13
CA ALA A 477 -11.31 9.71 -28.36
C ALA A 477 -12.33 10.41 -29.29
N ASP A 478 -13.59 9.92 -29.35
CA ASP A 478 -14.65 10.42 -30.23
C ASP A 478 -14.90 11.93 -30.04
N ARG A 479 -15.00 12.40 -28.79
CA ARG A 479 -15.24 13.80 -28.44
C ARG A 479 -14.58 14.18 -27.11
N PRO A 480 -14.34 15.48 -26.83
CA PRO A 480 -13.80 15.90 -25.53
C PRO A 480 -14.62 15.32 -24.38
N PHE A 481 -13.95 14.75 -23.38
CA PHE A 481 -14.55 14.18 -22.16
C PHE A 481 -15.45 12.95 -22.37
N GLY A 482 -15.61 12.48 -23.61
CA GLY A 482 -16.55 11.41 -23.94
C GLY A 482 -18.02 11.81 -23.84
N ASP A 483 -18.90 10.89 -24.21
CA ASP A 483 -20.34 11.04 -23.99
C ASP A 483 -20.76 10.36 -22.69
N PRO A 484 -21.35 11.08 -21.71
CA PRO A 484 -21.58 10.53 -20.38
C PRO A 484 -22.43 9.27 -20.40
N ASP A 485 -23.50 9.26 -21.19
CA ASP A 485 -24.43 8.13 -21.26
C ASP A 485 -23.78 6.92 -21.94
N ARG A 486 -23.10 7.13 -23.08
CA ARG A 486 -22.37 6.05 -23.77
C ARG A 486 -21.21 5.52 -22.91
N VAL A 487 -20.47 6.40 -22.24
CA VAL A 487 -19.35 6.03 -21.37
C VAL A 487 -19.87 5.25 -20.17
N SER A 488 -20.91 5.74 -19.49
CA SER A 488 -21.53 5.04 -18.37
C SER A 488 -22.02 3.65 -18.78
N GLY A 489 -22.69 3.53 -19.94
CA GLY A 489 -23.17 2.23 -20.42
C GLY A 489 -22.05 1.20 -20.64
N VAL A 490 -20.92 1.61 -21.25
CA VAL A 490 -19.75 0.73 -21.42
C VAL A 490 -19.05 0.48 -20.08
N ALA A 491 -18.96 1.49 -19.22
CA ALA A 491 -18.34 1.40 -17.91
C ALA A 491 -19.10 0.41 -17.00
N GLU A 492 -20.43 0.41 -17.00
CA GLU A 492 -21.25 -0.56 -16.28
C GLU A 492 -21.01 -2.00 -16.76
N GLN A 493 -20.91 -2.20 -18.08
CA GLN A 493 -20.61 -3.51 -18.65
C GLN A 493 -19.21 -3.98 -18.22
N LEU A 494 -18.20 -3.12 -18.36
CA LEU A 494 -16.85 -3.41 -17.88
C LEU A 494 -16.81 -3.68 -16.38
N ARG A 495 -17.54 -2.89 -15.59
CA ARG A 495 -17.55 -3.01 -14.12
C ARG A 495 -18.06 -4.37 -13.68
N ARG A 496 -19.12 -4.89 -14.35
CA ARG A 496 -19.63 -6.25 -14.13
C ARG A 496 -18.60 -7.31 -14.53
N GLN A 497 -17.93 -7.17 -15.67
CA GLN A 497 -16.91 -8.13 -16.10
C GLN A 497 -15.67 -8.14 -15.18
N ILE A 498 -15.23 -6.96 -14.73
CA ILE A 498 -14.13 -6.81 -13.77
C ILE A 498 -14.54 -7.37 -12.40
N ALA A 499 -15.80 -7.25 -11.97
CA ALA A 499 -16.29 -7.89 -10.74
C ALA A 499 -16.11 -9.43 -10.79
N VAL A 500 -16.46 -10.05 -11.92
CA VAL A 500 -16.24 -11.49 -12.15
C VAL A 500 -14.74 -11.82 -12.14
N ALA A 501 -13.91 -10.99 -12.77
CA ALA A 501 -12.46 -11.17 -12.76
C ALA A 501 -11.88 -11.09 -11.34
N ILE A 502 -12.35 -10.13 -10.51
CA ILE A 502 -11.98 -10.00 -9.10
C ILE A 502 -12.33 -11.29 -8.36
N GLU A 503 -13.58 -11.75 -8.41
CA GLU A 503 -14.01 -12.96 -7.69
C GLU A 503 -13.17 -14.19 -8.05
N GLN A 504 -12.85 -14.36 -9.34
CA GLN A 504 -12.07 -15.49 -9.84
C GLN A 504 -10.59 -15.40 -9.45
N VAL A 505 -9.99 -14.22 -9.52
CA VAL A 505 -8.59 -13.98 -9.10
C VAL A 505 -8.46 -14.08 -7.58
N GLU A 506 -9.45 -13.59 -6.83
CA GLU A 506 -9.52 -13.67 -5.37
C GLU A 506 -9.44 -15.14 -4.92
N ARG A 507 -10.09 -16.07 -5.62
CA ARG A 507 -10.09 -17.49 -5.23
C ARG A 507 -9.00 -18.33 -5.88
N LYS A 508 -8.10 -17.76 -6.69
CA LYS A 508 -7.04 -18.49 -7.38
C LYS A 508 -5.69 -18.35 -6.67
N PRO A 509 -5.07 -19.44 -6.20
CA PRO A 509 -3.76 -19.35 -5.56
C PRO A 509 -2.67 -19.02 -6.59
N VAL A 510 -1.77 -18.11 -6.20
CA VAL A 510 -0.51 -17.84 -6.92
C VAL A 510 0.57 -18.73 -6.30
N THR A 511 1.12 -19.65 -7.08
CA THR A 511 2.23 -20.52 -6.65
C THR A 511 3.57 -19.92 -7.07
N GLU A 512 4.68 -20.43 -6.52
CA GLU A 512 6.03 -20.02 -6.92
C GLU A 512 6.25 -20.04 -8.44
N ARG A 513 5.78 -21.10 -9.11
CA ARG A 513 5.88 -21.23 -10.57
C ARG A 513 5.14 -20.09 -11.27
N ILE A 514 3.96 -19.74 -10.79
CA ILE A 514 3.14 -18.65 -11.37
C ILE A 514 3.83 -17.31 -11.12
N ALA A 515 4.31 -17.06 -9.89
CA ALA A 515 5.04 -15.84 -9.53
C ALA A 515 6.29 -15.65 -10.41
N LYS A 516 7.11 -16.68 -10.61
CA LYS A 516 8.28 -16.64 -11.51
C LYS A 516 7.90 -16.34 -12.97
N GLN A 517 6.79 -16.91 -13.46
CA GLN A 517 6.28 -16.61 -14.81
C GLN A 517 5.76 -15.17 -14.93
N MET A 518 5.12 -14.64 -13.89
CA MET A 518 4.67 -13.25 -13.83
C MET A 518 5.85 -12.29 -13.81
N LEU A 519 6.87 -12.55 -12.99
CA LEU A 519 8.13 -11.79 -12.97
C LEU A 519 8.74 -11.72 -14.36
N LEU A 520 8.89 -12.87 -15.03
CA LEU A 520 9.41 -12.93 -16.40
C LEU A 520 8.50 -12.18 -17.38
N GLY A 521 7.18 -12.26 -17.23
CA GLY A 521 6.20 -11.50 -18.01
C GLY A 521 6.36 -9.99 -17.87
N LEU A 522 6.55 -9.49 -16.65
CA LEU A 522 6.76 -8.06 -16.36
C LEU A 522 8.04 -7.52 -17.01
N THR A 523 9.12 -8.31 -17.04
CA THR A 523 10.36 -7.92 -17.74
C THR A 523 10.19 -7.82 -19.27
N ARG A 524 9.08 -8.33 -19.82
CA ARG A 524 8.71 -8.24 -21.23
C ARG A 524 7.70 -7.12 -21.51
N THR A 525 7.38 -6.27 -20.53
CA THR A 525 6.47 -5.15 -20.72
C THR A 525 6.96 -4.25 -21.86
N PRO A 526 6.14 -4.01 -22.91
CA PRO A 526 6.54 -3.17 -24.03
C PRO A 526 6.76 -1.72 -23.59
N LYS A 527 7.74 -1.03 -24.20
CA LYS A 527 8.02 0.40 -23.99
C LYS A 527 6.75 1.25 -24.05
N GLN A 528 5.85 0.93 -24.98
CA GLN A 528 4.60 1.67 -25.23
C GLN A 528 3.64 1.70 -24.03
N ARG A 529 3.78 0.75 -23.08
CA ARG A 529 3.01 0.67 -21.84
C ARG A 529 3.71 1.31 -20.64
N MET A 530 4.94 1.79 -20.81
CA MET A 530 5.76 2.40 -19.76
C MET A 530 6.19 3.82 -20.12
N LEU A 531 5.39 4.53 -20.93
CA LEU A 531 5.74 5.88 -21.38
C LEU A 531 5.49 6.98 -20.34
N THR A 532 4.68 6.70 -19.33
CA THR A 532 4.44 7.60 -18.21
C THR A 532 5.26 7.15 -17.01
N TYR A 533 5.69 8.10 -16.18
CA TYR A 533 6.40 7.79 -14.94
C TYR A 533 5.61 6.83 -14.04
N ASP A 534 4.31 7.08 -13.85
CA ASP A 534 3.45 6.26 -12.99
C ASP A 534 3.31 4.81 -13.51
N SER A 535 2.99 4.60 -14.79
CA SER A 535 2.91 3.25 -15.38
C SER A 535 4.25 2.49 -15.31
N ALA A 536 5.37 3.18 -15.46
CA ALA A 536 6.70 2.59 -15.32
C ALA A 536 6.98 2.19 -13.86
N ARG A 537 6.61 3.06 -12.91
CA ARG A 537 6.73 2.82 -11.46
C ARG A 537 5.90 1.61 -11.00
N GLN A 538 4.71 1.42 -11.57
CA GLN A 538 3.88 0.24 -11.33
C GLN A 538 4.58 -1.07 -11.73
N VAL A 539 5.31 -1.09 -12.86
CA VAL A 539 6.12 -2.26 -13.26
C VAL A 539 7.25 -2.51 -12.28
N VAL A 540 7.95 -1.44 -11.86
CA VAL A 540 9.06 -1.55 -10.90
C VAL A 540 8.57 -2.12 -9.58
N TRP A 541 7.50 -1.59 -9.00
CA TRP A 541 6.90 -2.10 -7.76
C TRP A 541 6.45 -3.55 -7.89
N ALA A 542 5.86 -3.93 -9.03
CA ALA A 542 5.44 -5.30 -9.26
C ALA A 542 6.61 -6.29 -9.32
N VAL A 543 7.68 -5.92 -10.03
CA VAL A 543 8.91 -6.72 -10.12
C VAL A 543 9.57 -6.86 -8.74
N GLN A 544 9.65 -5.78 -7.98
CA GLN A 544 10.20 -5.77 -6.62
C GLN A 544 9.34 -6.59 -5.65
N THR A 545 8.02 -6.46 -5.71
CA THR A 545 7.08 -7.22 -4.88
C THR A 545 7.26 -8.72 -5.08
N ILE A 546 7.31 -9.19 -6.33
CA ILE A 546 7.48 -10.62 -6.62
C ILE A 546 8.87 -11.10 -6.17
N ALA A 547 9.93 -10.31 -6.41
CA ALA A 547 11.28 -10.69 -6.01
C ALA A 547 11.48 -10.74 -4.49
N ASP A 548 10.94 -9.76 -3.77
CA ASP A 548 10.98 -9.74 -2.30
C ASP A 548 10.20 -10.91 -1.71
N GLU A 549 9.03 -11.23 -2.27
CA GLU A 549 8.22 -12.38 -1.82
C GLU A 549 8.91 -13.72 -2.14
N LEU A 550 9.51 -13.87 -3.33
CA LEU A 550 10.32 -15.04 -3.64
C LEU A 550 11.46 -15.25 -2.63
N ARG A 551 12.12 -14.17 -2.20
CA ARG A 551 13.14 -14.24 -1.16
C ARG A 551 12.56 -14.63 0.20
N SER A 552 11.46 -14.03 0.64
CA SER A 552 10.86 -14.30 1.95
C SER A 552 10.31 -15.72 2.07
N GLU A 553 9.79 -16.27 0.97
CA GLU A 553 9.23 -17.63 0.90
C GLU A 553 10.30 -18.72 0.62
N GLY A 554 11.59 -18.38 0.71
CA GLY A 554 12.69 -19.36 0.60
C GLY A 554 13.05 -19.79 -0.82
N SER A 555 12.57 -19.07 -1.84
CA SER A 555 12.89 -19.29 -3.26
C SER A 555 13.57 -18.07 -3.88
N PRO A 556 14.67 -17.53 -3.30
CA PRO A 556 15.33 -16.32 -3.77
C PRO A 556 15.86 -16.46 -5.19
N LEU A 557 15.94 -15.33 -5.88
CA LEU A 557 16.60 -15.24 -7.18
C LEU A 557 18.13 -15.22 -7.00
N ASP A 558 18.87 -15.28 -8.11
CA ASP A 558 20.31 -15.01 -8.07
C ASP A 558 20.58 -13.62 -7.46
N PRO A 559 21.51 -13.46 -6.50
CA PRO A 559 21.76 -12.18 -5.84
C PRO A 559 22.08 -11.02 -6.79
N ALA A 560 22.69 -11.28 -7.95
CA ALA A 560 22.95 -10.25 -8.94
C ALA A 560 21.67 -9.80 -9.67
N ILE A 561 20.70 -10.70 -9.85
CA ILE A 561 19.36 -10.38 -10.34
C ILE A 561 18.60 -9.58 -9.29
N GLU A 562 18.63 -10.00 -8.02
CA GLU A 562 17.97 -9.29 -6.92
C GLU A 562 18.48 -7.85 -6.78
N LYS A 563 19.80 -7.65 -6.87
CA LYS A 563 20.40 -6.33 -6.87
C LYS A 563 19.89 -5.48 -8.05
N GLN A 564 19.87 -6.04 -9.26
CA GLN A 564 19.36 -5.33 -10.44
C GLN A 564 17.88 -4.96 -10.30
N ILE A 565 17.07 -5.82 -9.67
CA ILE A 565 15.67 -5.55 -9.37
C ILE A 565 15.52 -4.42 -8.34
N ALA A 566 16.34 -4.41 -7.29
CA ALA A 566 16.38 -3.29 -6.35
C ALA A 566 16.76 -1.98 -7.06
N ASP A 567 17.79 -2.01 -7.91
CA ASP A 567 18.27 -0.87 -8.70
C ASP A 567 17.22 -0.33 -9.70
N LEU A 568 16.17 -1.11 -10.03
CA LEU A 568 15.08 -0.62 -10.88
C LEU A 568 14.34 0.59 -10.29
N GLY A 569 14.28 0.67 -8.96
CA GLY A 569 13.61 1.72 -8.22
C GLY A 569 14.48 2.90 -7.86
N VAL A 570 15.71 2.98 -8.39
CA VAL A 570 16.64 4.06 -8.12
C VAL A 570 16.60 5.05 -9.29
N ALA A 571 16.16 6.28 -9.03
CA ALA A 571 15.92 7.26 -10.09
C ALA A 571 17.16 7.56 -10.94
N SER A 572 18.37 7.53 -10.35
CA SER A 572 19.63 7.73 -11.09
C SER A 572 19.96 6.61 -12.08
N VAL A 573 19.41 5.41 -11.87
CA VAL A 573 19.64 4.21 -12.71
C VAL A 573 18.62 4.13 -13.83
N THR A 574 17.33 4.17 -13.50
CA THR A 574 16.23 3.91 -14.45
C THR A 574 15.38 5.12 -14.77
N GLY A 575 15.53 6.23 -14.04
CA GLY A 575 14.61 7.36 -14.08
C GLY A 575 13.36 7.18 -13.23
N VAL A 576 13.21 6.05 -12.51
CA VAL A 576 12.06 5.75 -11.65
C VAL A 576 12.51 5.74 -10.19
N GLU A 577 11.85 6.51 -9.33
CA GLU A 577 11.98 6.40 -7.86
C GLU A 577 10.89 5.48 -7.33
N ALA A 578 11.26 4.34 -6.75
CA ALA A 578 10.30 3.43 -6.15
C ALA A 578 9.96 3.83 -4.70
N ALA A 579 10.88 4.49 -3.98
CA ALA A 579 10.68 4.84 -2.58
C ALA A 579 9.49 5.79 -2.40
N LEU A 580 8.65 5.49 -1.42
CA LEU A 580 7.50 6.32 -1.05
C LEU A 580 7.79 7.04 0.28
N PRO A 581 7.27 8.26 0.48
CA PRO A 581 7.33 8.90 1.78
C PRO A 581 6.53 8.10 2.81
N SER A 582 7.23 7.47 3.76
CA SER A 582 6.66 6.71 4.89
C SER A 582 7.17 7.23 6.23
N GLY A 583 6.43 7.02 7.31
CA GLY A 583 6.78 7.62 8.60
C GLY A 583 6.06 8.92 8.92
N ARG A 584 5.93 9.21 10.22
CA ARG A 584 5.34 10.45 10.76
C ARG A 584 6.20 11.69 10.61
N GLU A 585 7.44 11.54 10.15
CA GLU A 585 8.35 12.65 9.90
C GLU A 585 8.35 13.09 8.44
N GLN A 586 7.80 12.28 7.53
CA GLN A 586 7.79 12.55 6.11
C GLN A 586 6.55 13.37 5.70
N PHE A 587 6.75 14.27 4.73
CA PHE A 587 5.70 15.10 4.16
C PHE A 587 5.59 14.88 2.66
N ILE A 588 4.36 14.94 2.16
CA ILE A 588 4.15 15.03 0.72
C ILE A 588 4.50 16.44 0.22
N TYR A 589 4.04 17.48 0.90
CA TYR A 589 4.29 18.86 0.51
C TYR A 589 5.27 19.57 1.47
N PRO A 590 6.21 20.39 0.96
CA PRO A 590 6.53 20.64 -0.46
C PRO A 590 7.59 19.69 -1.03
N LYS A 591 8.53 19.23 -0.20
CA LYS A 591 9.79 18.62 -0.67
C LYS A 591 9.61 17.30 -1.44
N ALA A 592 8.78 16.38 -0.94
CA ALA A 592 8.59 15.11 -1.63
C ALA A 592 7.83 15.28 -2.96
N LEU A 593 6.85 16.19 -2.99
CA LEU A 593 6.13 16.55 -4.21
C LEU A 593 7.08 17.18 -5.23
N GLU A 594 7.94 18.12 -4.82
CA GLU A 594 8.93 18.72 -5.72
C GLU A 594 9.84 17.67 -6.34
N ALA A 595 10.38 16.76 -5.52
CA ALA A 595 11.21 15.66 -6.01
C ALA A 595 10.46 14.74 -6.99
N ASP A 596 9.22 14.34 -6.65
CA ASP A 596 8.39 13.48 -7.51
C ASP A 596 8.05 14.17 -8.85
N LEU A 597 7.75 15.47 -8.83
CA LEU A 597 7.53 16.26 -10.05
C LEU A 597 8.79 16.39 -10.91
N VAL A 598 9.97 16.52 -10.30
CA VAL A 598 11.26 16.50 -11.02
C VAL A 598 11.50 15.14 -11.67
N HIS A 599 11.22 14.04 -10.96
CA HIS A 599 11.36 12.69 -11.52
C HIS A 599 10.41 12.45 -12.69
N ARG A 600 9.14 12.85 -12.57
CA ARG A 600 8.16 12.84 -13.67
C ARG A 600 8.68 13.62 -14.87
N ALA A 601 9.14 14.86 -14.65
CA ALA A 601 9.64 15.74 -15.71
C ALA A 601 10.90 15.25 -16.41
N ALA A 602 11.74 14.49 -15.72
CA ALA A 602 12.97 13.92 -16.28
C ALA A 602 12.82 12.48 -16.79
N PHE A 603 11.62 11.89 -16.70
CA PHE A 603 11.43 10.47 -16.98
C PHE A 603 11.59 10.14 -18.47
N GLU A 604 12.49 9.21 -18.76
CA GLU A 604 12.71 8.64 -20.09
C GLU A 604 12.71 7.11 -20.00
N PRO A 605 11.79 6.41 -20.71
CA PRO A 605 11.53 4.98 -20.51
C PRO A 605 12.67 4.05 -20.95
N ASP A 606 13.60 4.50 -21.80
CA ASP A 606 14.62 3.64 -22.41
C ASP A 606 15.55 3.00 -21.39
N ARG A 607 15.92 3.74 -20.33
CA ARG A 607 16.80 3.22 -19.27
C ARG A 607 16.14 2.05 -18.54
N LEU A 608 14.86 2.18 -18.20
CA LEU A 608 14.08 1.12 -17.58
C LEU A 608 13.93 -0.09 -18.51
N VAL A 609 13.59 0.12 -19.78
CA VAL A 609 13.44 -0.97 -20.77
C VAL A 609 14.73 -1.79 -20.91
N GLN A 610 15.89 -1.11 -20.94
CA GLN A 610 17.19 -1.77 -20.99
C GLN A 610 17.48 -2.56 -19.72
N ALA A 611 17.16 -2.02 -18.54
CA ALA A 611 17.33 -2.72 -17.27
C ALA A 611 16.46 -3.98 -17.18
N LEU A 612 15.17 -3.89 -17.52
CA LEU A 612 14.26 -5.03 -17.58
C LEU A 612 14.74 -6.09 -18.58
N THR A 613 15.28 -5.67 -19.72
CA THR A 613 15.84 -6.59 -20.73
C THR A 613 17.04 -7.38 -20.21
N ARG A 614 17.92 -6.75 -19.42
CA ARG A 614 19.06 -7.45 -18.80
C ARG A 614 18.58 -8.49 -17.80
N ILE A 615 17.67 -8.12 -16.91
CA ILE A 615 17.06 -9.02 -15.92
C ILE A 615 16.39 -10.21 -16.63
N ARG A 616 15.59 -9.95 -17.68
CA ARG A 616 14.95 -10.98 -18.49
C ARG A 616 15.93 -12.00 -19.01
N ASN A 617 17.02 -11.55 -19.63
CA ASN A 617 18.00 -12.44 -20.25
C ASN A 617 18.68 -13.34 -19.20
N GLN A 618 18.93 -12.81 -18.00
CA GLN A 618 19.50 -13.59 -16.88
C GLN A 618 18.49 -14.60 -16.31
N LEU A 619 17.23 -14.22 -16.13
CA LEU A 619 16.17 -15.13 -15.67
C LEU A 619 15.96 -16.32 -16.63
N VAL A 620 16.02 -16.06 -17.95
CA VAL A 620 15.93 -17.12 -18.98
C VAL A 620 17.15 -18.04 -18.88
N ALA A 621 18.37 -17.49 -18.82
CA ALA A 621 19.58 -18.29 -18.71
C ALA A 621 19.61 -19.18 -17.45
N GLN A 622 19.13 -18.67 -16.31
CA GLN A 622 19.02 -19.44 -15.07
C GLN A 622 18.02 -20.60 -15.19
N SER A 623 16.91 -20.38 -15.89
CA SER A 623 15.89 -21.41 -16.11
C SER A 623 16.43 -22.55 -17.00
N ASP A 624 17.21 -22.21 -18.03
CA ASP A 624 17.82 -23.19 -18.93
C ASP A 624 18.86 -24.04 -18.19
N GLN A 625 19.69 -23.44 -17.33
CA GLN A 625 20.67 -24.16 -16.50
C GLN A 625 20.00 -25.15 -15.53
N GLN A 626 18.92 -24.73 -14.84
CA GLN A 626 18.17 -25.62 -13.94
C GLN A 626 17.47 -26.76 -14.66
N SER A 627 17.08 -26.56 -15.94
CA SER A 627 16.50 -27.62 -16.77
C SER A 627 17.55 -28.66 -17.18
N THR A 628 18.80 -28.24 -17.42
CA THR A 628 19.91 -29.12 -17.81
C THR A 628 20.48 -29.93 -16.64
N GLU A 629 20.37 -29.44 -15.40
CA GLU A 629 20.80 -30.17 -14.20
C GLU A 629 19.75 -31.20 -13.70
N ARG A 630 18.46 -31.02 -14.04
CA ARG A 630 17.39 -31.97 -13.67
C ARG A 630 17.23 -33.16 -14.63
N THR A 631 17.95 -33.18 -15.75
CA THR A 631 17.99 -34.35 -16.65
C THR A 631 18.96 -35.43 -16.15
N VAL A 632 18.50 -36.25 -15.21
CA VAL A 632 18.92 -37.66 -15.14
C VAL A 632 18.27 -38.37 -16.34
N PRO A 633 19.00 -39.14 -17.16
CA PRO A 633 18.48 -39.62 -18.43
C PRO A 633 17.43 -40.70 -18.23
N VAL A 634 16.16 -40.37 -18.45
CA VAL A 634 15.14 -41.37 -18.79
C VAL A 634 15.17 -41.52 -20.30
N ALA A 635 15.74 -42.64 -20.74
CA ALA A 635 15.69 -43.08 -22.12
C ALA A 635 14.25 -43.41 -22.51
N LEU A 636 13.66 -42.66 -23.44
CA LEU A 636 12.55 -43.14 -24.26
C LEU A 636 12.72 -42.72 -25.72
N SER A 637 13.25 -43.69 -26.48
CA SER A 637 12.97 -44.07 -27.86
C SER A 637 12.58 -43.01 -28.90
N ARG A 638 13.52 -42.85 -29.84
CA ARG A 638 13.35 -42.42 -31.24
C ARG A 638 12.13 -43.09 -31.91
N VAL A 639 11.37 -42.30 -32.66
CA VAL A 639 10.72 -42.78 -33.89
C VAL A 639 11.33 -42.02 -35.05
N SER A 640 11.82 -42.80 -36.00
CA SER A 640 12.60 -42.46 -37.18
C SER A 640 11.79 -41.72 -38.24
N SER A 641 12.47 -40.78 -38.87
CA SER A 641 12.21 -40.26 -40.21
C SER A 641 12.28 -41.35 -41.27
N GLU A 642 11.30 -41.41 -42.17
CA GLU A 642 11.49 -41.92 -43.52
C GLU A 642 10.88 -40.93 -44.53
N SER A 643 11.73 -40.57 -45.48
CA SER A 643 11.47 -39.73 -46.64
C SER A 643 11.01 -40.58 -47.82
N ALA A 644 10.06 -40.09 -48.62
CA ALA A 644 10.04 -40.29 -50.08
C ALA A 644 9.03 -39.34 -50.74
N ASP A 645 9.54 -38.39 -51.52
CA ASP A 645 8.89 -37.83 -52.73
C ASP A 645 9.33 -38.74 -53.90
N PRO A 646 8.50 -39.10 -54.90
CA PRO A 646 8.19 -38.17 -55.99
C PRO A 646 6.79 -38.35 -56.65
N THR A 647 6.23 -37.25 -57.20
CA THR A 647 5.75 -37.11 -58.61
C THR A 647 4.49 -36.25 -58.80
N ARG A 648 4.67 -35.15 -59.55
CA ARG A 648 3.89 -34.67 -60.72
C ARG A 648 2.40 -35.08 -60.83
N SER A 649 1.52 -34.08 -60.78
CA SER A 649 0.70 -33.59 -61.92
C SER A 649 -0.67 -33.05 -61.48
N ASP A 650 -0.91 -31.82 -61.93
CA ASP A 650 -2.15 -31.33 -62.54
C ASP A 650 -3.46 -31.09 -61.75
N LEU A 651 -3.99 -29.88 -62.06
CA LEU A 651 -5.39 -29.47 -62.22
C LEU A 651 -6.15 -28.75 -61.09
N ARG A 652 -6.36 -27.46 -61.37
CA ARG A 652 -7.60 -26.63 -61.24
C ARG A 652 -8.03 -26.23 -59.82
N ARG A 653 -8.03 -24.93 -59.47
CA ARG A 653 -9.00 -23.86 -59.83
C ARG A 653 -10.48 -24.22 -59.60
N ASP A 654 -11.03 -23.56 -58.57
CA ASP A 654 -12.28 -22.79 -58.52
C ASP A 654 -13.29 -23.28 -57.46
N ARG A 655 -13.31 -22.65 -56.28
CA ARG A 655 -14.22 -21.55 -55.92
C ARG A 655 -13.94 -21.03 -54.51
#